data_AF-A0A9N7R5W3-F1
#
_entry.id   AF-A0A9N7R5W3-F1
#
_cell.length_a   1.000
_cell.length_b   1.000
_cell.length_c   1.000
_cell.angle_alpha   90.00
_cell.angle_beta   90.00
_cell.angle_gamma   90.00
#
_symmetry.space_group_name_H-M   'P 1'
#
loop_
_entity.id
_entity.type
_entity.pdbx_description
1 polymer ?
#
loop_
_entity_poly.entity_id
_entity_poly.type
_entity_poly.pdbx_seq_one_letter_code
_entity_poly.pdbx_strand_id
1 'polypeptide(L)'
;MLEVDCPCVTPEVVLKASGHVDKFTDLMVKDEKTGTCYRADHLLKDHCKEKLEKDPNLSADKAAELRHVLAVLDDLSAEELGAKIKGYGITAPDTKNSLSNPYPFNLMFQTSIGPSGLNPGYMRPETAQGIFVNFKDLYYYNGNKLPFAAAQIGQAFRNEISPRQGLLRVREFTLAEIEHFVDPEDKSHPKFAEVAKLEFLMFPREDQVSGRAARRMAIGEAVEQGIVNNETLGYFIGRVYLFLTQLGIDKDRLRFRQHLANEMAHYAADCWDAEIECSYGWIECVGIADRSAYDLRAHTDKSGVPLVAHEKFTEPREVEVIPSSSVKSWAFKGSQTMVVEALEAMDEKEAMELKATLEAKGEAEFRVCTLEKTVNIKSNMVSVSKEKKKEHQRVFTPSVIEPSFGIGRIIYCLYEHSFYTRPSRDGDEQLNVFGFPPLVAPIKCTVFPLVQNEQFEEVARRIARSLTAVGITYKIDITGTSIGKRYARTDELGVPLAITVDSENSVTVRERDSKQQIRVSVDEVASVVKEFTDGFIPDIKSPARHLPPALRPPTVLKSMVALKRKLFYLRSSFRRSQTAVFCTKPELTSQALSVTDDQTLVRILESCKLSHNFRTANTVHGKIIKHGYGMYPLLLSTLLKVYMACQKPILAQQLLSEVCCTNFGISANLLIDSFLKAGEIDMAEKVFSALPIRDVVTWNLIIGGNVKSGFFVEAIELFKQMLETNIEPDGFTFASVINACSRLGALSHGKWVHNLMIEKKIELNYILSSALVDMYSRCGRIETAKSIFSNAQKTDVSIWNAIINGLAIHGLAVDAISIFSAMEREKGISPDSVTFIGIITACSHCGLLEQGQWYFNLMQKSYLIRPEIEHYGAMVDLFARAGLLEQAYAMINEMPMEPDVVVWRTLLSACRTHKKSKLGEVVVGNIKHLESGDYVLMSNMYCSTKKWDCAENMRQTMNKKGIHKAKGKSWVELHGMIHHFMAGDRSHPETEAIYTLLEALTRRSRMEGYVSVQDLVLMDISEEEKEENLNYHSEKLAVACGILKSSPGTEILISKNLRTCLDCHSWIKIVSKVLHRVINMRDRIRFHRFEKGSCSCGDYW
;
A
#
# COMPACT_ATOMS: atom_id res chain seq x y z
N MET A 1 8.75 -7.08 12.27
CA MET A 1 8.62 -5.65 11.95
C MET A 1 7.89 -5.55 10.62
N LEU A 2 6.85 -4.73 10.53
CA LEU A 2 6.00 -4.59 9.35
C LEU A 2 6.31 -3.25 8.67
N GLU A 3 6.84 -3.28 7.45
CA GLU A 3 7.04 -2.05 6.67
C GLU A 3 5.73 -1.62 6.00
N VAL A 4 5.41 -0.32 6.04
CA VAL A 4 4.22 0.27 5.40
C VAL A 4 4.58 1.50 4.58
N ASP A 5 3.81 1.75 3.52
CA ASP A 5 3.84 3.01 2.78
C ASP A 5 2.46 3.69 2.79
N CYS A 6 2.29 4.62 3.73
CA CYS A 6 1.12 5.50 3.83
C CYS A 6 1.27 6.75 2.94
N PRO A 7 0.18 7.40 2.48
CA PRO A 7 0.26 8.63 1.69
C PRO A 7 0.96 9.82 2.38
N CYS A 8 1.58 10.71 1.60
CA CYS A 8 2.15 11.97 2.10
C CYS A 8 1.09 13.05 2.41
N VAL A 9 -0.06 13.01 1.72
CA VAL A 9 -1.18 13.93 1.93
C VAL A 9 -2.09 13.36 3.03
N THR A 10 -2.27 14.13 4.10
CA THR A 10 -3.01 13.73 5.30
C THR A 10 -4.24 14.65 5.49
N PRO A 11 -5.45 14.12 5.69
CA PRO A 11 -6.63 14.94 6.00
C PRO A 11 -6.46 15.71 7.32
N GLU A 12 -6.98 16.94 7.39
CA GLU A 12 -6.87 17.80 8.58
C GLU A 12 -7.32 17.09 9.88
N VAL A 13 -8.37 16.28 9.82
CA VAL A 13 -8.93 15.57 10.98
C VAL A 13 -7.93 14.63 11.68
N VAL A 14 -6.98 14.05 10.95
CA VAL A 14 -5.95 13.15 11.50
C VAL A 14 -4.88 13.95 12.24
N LEU A 15 -4.43 15.06 11.65
CA LEU A 15 -3.44 15.96 12.28
C LEU A 15 -4.06 16.81 13.39
N LYS A 16 -5.39 16.94 13.43
CA LYS A 16 -6.11 17.51 14.57
C LYS A 16 -6.33 16.49 15.69
N ALA A 17 -6.42 15.19 15.37
CA ALA A 17 -6.45 14.14 16.39
C ALA A 17 -5.13 14.06 17.18
N SER A 18 -3.98 14.04 16.49
CA SER A 18 -2.66 14.07 17.15
C SER A 18 -2.26 15.44 17.73
N GLY A 19 -3.06 16.48 17.50
CA GLY A 19 -2.82 17.84 18.02
C GLY A 19 -1.84 18.68 17.20
N HIS A 20 -1.29 18.16 16.10
CA HIS A 20 -0.42 18.92 15.19
C HIS A 20 -1.06 20.20 14.65
N VAL A 21 -2.36 20.19 14.30
CA VAL A 21 -3.06 21.40 13.82
C VAL A 21 -3.04 22.54 14.84
N ASP A 22 -3.14 22.20 16.13
CA ASP A 22 -3.28 23.17 17.22
C ASP A 22 -1.95 23.49 17.95
N LYS A 23 -0.90 22.67 17.77
CA LYS A 23 0.42 22.84 18.44
C LYS A 23 1.64 23.01 17.52
N PHE A 24 1.56 22.64 16.23
CA PHE A 24 2.74 22.61 15.35
C PHE A 24 3.05 24.00 14.72
N THR A 25 3.26 24.98 15.60
CA THR A 25 3.47 26.40 15.24
C THR A 25 4.71 26.98 15.87
N ASP A 26 5.59 27.57 15.06
CA ASP A 26 6.72 28.39 15.53
C ASP A 26 6.32 29.84 15.75
N LEU A 27 7.04 30.56 16.61
CA LEU A 27 6.94 32.01 16.74
C LEU A 27 7.82 32.71 15.69
N MET A 28 7.19 33.51 14.81
CA MET A 28 7.82 34.19 13.70
C MET A 28 7.83 35.71 13.88
N VAL A 29 8.90 36.38 13.49
CA VAL A 29 9.00 37.85 13.37
C VAL A 29 9.33 38.26 11.94
N LYS A 30 8.99 39.50 11.57
CA LYS A 30 9.29 40.11 10.27
C LYS A 30 10.16 41.35 10.42
N ASP A 31 11.12 41.54 9.51
CA ASP A 31 11.71 42.86 9.23
C ASP A 31 10.59 43.79 8.73
N GLU A 32 10.35 44.89 9.46
CA GLU A 32 9.22 45.80 9.19
C GLU A 32 9.32 46.55 7.85
N LYS A 33 10.50 46.58 7.20
CA LYS A 33 10.72 47.23 5.90
C LYS A 33 10.83 46.25 4.74
N THR A 34 11.45 45.09 4.94
CA THR A 34 11.68 44.10 3.85
C THR A 34 10.68 42.95 3.84
N GLY A 35 9.92 42.73 4.93
CA GLY A 35 9.04 41.58 5.08
C GLY A 35 9.75 40.24 5.28
N THR A 36 11.09 40.24 5.32
CA THR A 36 11.92 39.05 5.56
C THR A 36 11.55 38.43 6.91
N CYS A 37 11.26 37.13 6.90
CA CYS A 37 10.79 36.39 8.05
C CYS A 37 11.94 35.67 8.77
N TYR A 38 11.91 35.67 10.10
CA TYR A 38 12.88 34.99 10.96
C TYR A 38 12.14 34.27 12.10
N ARG A 39 12.68 33.14 12.56
CA ARG A 39 12.18 32.41 13.75
C ARG A 39 12.65 33.15 15.01
N ALA A 40 11.75 33.45 15.94
CA ALA A 40 11.94 34.46 16.97
C ALA A 40 12.86 33.99 18.12
N ASP A 41 12.67 32.74 18.56
CA ASP A 41 13.51 32.02 19.52
C ASP A 41 14.97 31.96 19.08
N HIS A 42 15.21 31.66 17.80
CA HIS A 42 16.53 31.57 17.20
C HIS A 42 17.30 32.89 17.26
N LEU A 43 16.65 34.02 16.97
CA LEU A 43 17.29 35.33 17.07
C LEU A 43 17.73 35.65 18.51
N LEU A 44 16.96 35.21 19.50
CA LEU A 44 17.34 35.32 20.92
C LEU A 44 18.46 34.33 21.28
N LYS A 45 18.37 33.07 20.83
CA LYS A 45 19.36 32.00 21.03
C LYS A 45 20.74 32.40 20.51
N ASP A 46 20.79 32.88 19.26
CA ASP A 46 22.01 33.32 18.59
C ASP A 46 22.61 34.56 19.27
N HIS A 47 21.79 35.53 19.68
CA HIS A 47 22.25 36.71 20.43
C HIS A 47 22.84 36.34 21.79
N CYS A 48 22.15 35.49 22.56
CA CYS A 48 22.62 35.05 23.88
C CYS A 48 23.94 34.26 23.77
N LYS A 49 24.08 33.37 22.77
CA LYS A 49 25.35 32.67 22.50
C LYS A 49 26.46 33.62 22.08
N GLU A 50 26.22 34.50 21.10
CA GLU A 50 27.22 35.47 20.64
C GLU A 50 27.72 36.36 21.78
N LYS A 51 26.83 36.77 22.71
CA LYS A 51 27.23 37.51 23.92
C LYS A 51 28.02 36.68 24.92
N LEU A 52 27.68 35.41 25.14
CA LEU A 52 28.42 34.53 26.04
C LEU A 52 29.79 34.12 25.49
N GLU A 53 29.95 34.06 24.17
CA GLU A 53 31.18 33.61 23.49
C GLU A 53 32.15 34.76 23.14
N LYS A 54 31.64 35.95 22.79
CA LYS A 54 32.45 37.02 22.18
C LYS A 54 32.56 38.32 22.99
N ASP A 55 31.92 38.42 24.15
CA ASP A 55 32.00 39.62 25.02
C ASP A 55 32.88 39.36 26.26
N PRO A 56 34.20 39.63 26.20
CA PRO A 56 35.12 39.37 27.31
C PRO A 56 34.91 40.27 28.54
N ASN A 57 34.01 41.27 28.45
CA ASN A 57 33.67 42.18 29.55
C ASN A 57 32.28 41.89 30.16
N LEU A 58 31.67 40.75 29.83
CA LEU A 58 30.36 40.35 30.35
C LEU A 58 30.44 40.07 31.87
N SER A 59 29.62 40.77 32.67
CA SER A 59 29.57 40.53 34.12
C SER A 59 28.99 39.16 34.46
N ALA A 60 29.41 38.58 35.59
CA ALA A 60 28.97 37.26 36.03
C ALA A 60 27.44 37.15 36.10
N ASP A 61 26.76 38.19 36.59
CA ASP A 61 25.30 38.24 36.73
C ASP A 61 24.60 38.22 35.35
N LYS A 62 25.14 38.94 34.36
CA LYS A 62 24.62 38.91 32.98
C LYS A 62 24.93 37.59 32.28
N ALA A 63 26.08 36.99 32.57
CA ALA A 63 26.40 35.66 32.08
C ALA A 63 25.51 34.57 32.74
N ALA A 64 25.00 34.79 33.95
CA ALA A 64 23.97 33.96 34.56
C ALA A 64 22.58 34.22 33.93
N GLU A 65 22.20 35.49 33.73
CA GLU A 65 20.94 35.88 33.08
C GLU A 65 20.81 35.27 31.67
N LEU A 66 21.83 35.42 30.82
CA LEU A 66 21.79 34.88 29.45
C LEU A 66 21.77 33.35 29.40
N ARG A 67 22.42 32.67 30.35
CA ARG A 67 22.32 31.20 30.47
C ARG A 67 20.94 30.76 30.95
N HIS A 68 20.33 31.49 31.89
CA HIS A 68 18.96 31.21 32.32
C HIS A 68 17.95 31.43 31.19
N VAL A 69 18.06 32.54 30.44
CA VAL A 69 17.23 32.80 29.25
C VAL A 69 17.39 31.73 28.17
N LEU A 70 18.60 31.19 27.98
CA LEU A 70 18.82 30.06 27.08
C LEU A 70 18.20 28.74 27.58
N ALA A 71 18.00 28.57 28.89
CA ALA A 71 17.44 27.37 29.51
C ALA A 71 15.91 27.36 29.61
N VAL A 72 15.27 28.55 29.58
CA VAL A 72 13.80 28.71 29.53
C VAL A 72 13.30 29.22 28.17
N LEU A 73 14.18 29.22 27.15
CA LEU A 73 13.91 29.86 25.86
C LEU A 73 12.63 29.36 25.19
N ASP A 74 12.46 28.03 25.22
CA ASP A 74 11.39 27.33 24.53
C ASP A 74 10.07 27.35 25.35
N ASP A 75 10.11 27.81 26.62
CA ASP A 75 8.95 28.06 27.50
C ASP A 75 8.39 29.50 27.35
N LEU A 76 9.09 30.42 26.68
CA LEU A 76 8.70 31.83 26.60
C LEU A 76 7.45 32.05 25.73
N SER A 77 6.45 32.75 26.27
CA SER A 77 5.31 33.21 25.48
C SER A 77 5.72 34.19 24.37
N ALA A 78 4.86 34.38 23.35
CA ALA A 78 5.09 35.34 22.27
C ALA A 78 5.31 36.79 22.78
N GLU A 79 4.72 37.12 23.93
CA GLU A 79 4.79 38.44 24.55
C GLU A 79 6.11 38.61 25.31
N GLU A 80 6.53 37.60 26.09
CA GLU A 80 7.81 37.59 26.80
C GLU A 80 9.01 37.50 25.85
N LEU A 81 8.93 36.65 24.82
CA LEU A 81 9.92 36.53 23.77
C LEU A 81 10.04 37.86 23.00
N GLY A 82 8.91 38.51 22.69
CA GLY A 82 8.89 39.85 22.08
C GLY A 82 9.47 40.92 23.00
N ALA A 83 9.24 40.84 24.31
CA ALA A 83 9.82 41.74 25.30
C ALA A 83 11.34 41.55 25.45
N LYS A 84 11.84 40.30 25.44
CA LYS A 84 13.28 39.98 25.48
C LYS A 84 14.00 40.42 24.19
N ILE A 85 13.41 40.16 23.01
CA ILE A 85 13.93 40.64 21.71
C ILE A 85 14.11 42.17 21.71
N LYS A 86 13.11 42.92 22.18
CA LYS A 86 13.19 44.39 22.29
C LYS A 86 14.13 44.84 23.40
N GLY A 87 14.12 44.19 24.55
CA GLY A 87 14.94 44.53 25.72
C GLY A 87 16.45 44.38 25.49
N TYR A 88 16.86 43.39 24.69
CA TYR A 88 18.26 43.23 24.27
C TYR A 88 18.59 43.96 22.94
N GLY A 89 17.66 44.71 22.36
CA GLY A 89 17.87 45.49 21.15
C GLY A 89 18.13 44.65 19.88
N ILE A 90 17.55 43.45 19.81
CA ILE A 90 17.75 42.51 18.70
C ILE A 90 17.05 43.06 17.44
N THR A 91 17.78 43.06 16.33
CA THR A 91 17.36 43.59 15.02
C THR A 91 17.53 42.53 13.93
N ALA A 92 16.88 42.73 12.78
CA ALA A 92 16.99 41.82 11.63
C ALA A 92 18.47 41.60 11.25
N PRO A 93 18.99 40.34 11.22
CA PRO A 93 20.42 40.06 11.06
C PRO A 93 21.09 40.75 9.87
N ASP A 94 20.44 40.74 8.71
CA ASP A 94 21.00 41.15 7.42
C ASP A 94 20.86 42.65 7.15
N THR A 95 19.81 43.29 7.71
CA THR A 95 19.41 44.67 7.40
C THR A 95 19.53 45.65 8.57
N LYS A 96 19.67 45.13 9.80
CA LYS A 96 19.61 45.86 11.08
C LYS A 96 18.33 46.70 11.26
N ASN A 97 17.25 46.32 10.57
CA ASN A 97 15.93 46.91 10.76
C ASN A 97 15.26 46.43 12.05
N SER A 98 14.28 47.20 12.51
CA SER A 98 13.29 46.80 13.50
C SER A 98 12.58 45.50 13.10
N LEU A 99 12.20 44.73 14.11
CA LEU A 99 11.44 43.48 13.98
C LEU A 99 10.03 43.67 14.55
N SER A 100 9.04 43.05 13.91
CA SER A 100 7.67 42.95 14.43
C SER A 100 7.63 42.25 15.79
N ASN A 101 6.50 42.35 16.49
CA ASN A 101 6.18 41.38 17.55
C ASN A 101 6.21 39.94 16.99
N PRO A 102 6.55 38.92 17.81
CA PRO A 102 6.36 37.52 17.44
C PRO A 102 4.87 37.17 17.27
N TYR A 103 4.57 36.28 16.34
CA TYR A 103 3.23 35.69 16.13
C TYR A 103 3.36 34.24 15.63
N PRO A 104 2.37 33.37 15.90
CA PRO A 104 2.45 31.97 15.52
C PRO A 104 2.38 31.76 14.00
N PHE A 105 3.14 30.78 13.51
CA PHE A 105 3.19 30.35 12.12
C PHE A 105 3.19 28.82 12.03
N ASN A 106 2.21 28.26 11.33
CA ASN A 106 2.04 26.80 11.23
C ASN A 106 3.10 26.18 10.31
N LEU A 107 3.80 25.16 10.82
CA LEU A 107 4.91 24.49 10.14
C LEU A 107 4.46 23.36 9.19
N MET A 108 3.15 23.15 8.97
CA MET A 108 2.65 22.17 8.00
C MET A 108 2.31 22.84 6.67
N PHE A 109 2.59 22.16 5.55
CA PHE A 109 2.17 22.63 4.23
C PHE A 109 0.69 22.27 4.00
N GLN A 110 -0.20 23.27 4.10
CA GLN A 110 -1.63 23.09 3.83
C GLN A 110 -1.91 22.88 2.34
N THR A 111 -2.93 22.06 2.04
CA THR A 111 -3.43 21.75 0.70
C THR A 111 -4.93 21.44 0.75
N SER A 112 -5.56 21.17 -0.40
CA SER A 112 -6.98 20.83 -0.50
C SER A 112 -7.17 19.49 -1.21
N ILE A 113 -8.03 18.63 -0.66
CA ILE A 113 -8.27 17.27 -1.14
C ILE A 113 -9.52 17.24 -2.02
N GLY A 114 -9.31 17.04 -3.33
CA GLY A 114 -10.38 16.95 -4.32
C GLY A 114 -10.77 18.29 -4.98
N PRO A 115 -11.56 18.24 -6.07
CA PRO A 115 -11.72 19.38 -6.99
C PRO A 115 -12.59 20.53 -6.45
N SER A 116 -13.31 20.32 -5.34
CA SER A 116 -14.17 21.35 -4.72
C SER A 116 -13.43 22.29 -3.77
N GLY A 117 -12.21 21.94 -3.35
CA GLY A 117 -11.46 22.67 -2.32
C GLY A 117 -11.98 22.52 -0.89
N LEU A 118 -13.13 21.86 -0.68
CA LEU A 118 -13.86 21.86 0.60
C LEU A 118 -13.23 20.98 1.70
N ASN A 119 -12.36 20.03 1.34
CA ASN A 119 -11.70 19.15 2.31
C ASN A 119 -10.26 19.65 2.55
N PRO A 120 -9.95 20.30 3.69
CA PRO A 120 -8.58 20.68 4.02
C PRO A 120 -7.71 19.45 4.32
N GLY A 121 -6.45 19.53 3.91
CA GLY A 121 -5.42 18.55 4.25
C GLY A 121 -4.07 19.22 4.35
N TYR A 122 -3.06 18.45 4.73
CA TYR A 122 -1.67 18.90 4.84
C TYR A 122 -0.72 17.85 4.28
N MET A 123 0.46 18.27 3.86
CA MET A 123 1.60 17.35 3.73
C MET A 123 2.06 16.98 5.14
N ARG A 124 2.29 15.68 5.40
CA ARG A 124 2.58 15.16 6.74
C ARG A 124 3.91 15.71 7.32
N PRO A 125 3.95 16.11 8.60
CA PRO A 125 5.17 16.58 9.27
C PRO A 125 6.07 15.46 9.84
N GLU A 126 5.51 14.25 9.95
CA GLU A 126 6.10 12.98 10.38
C GLU A 126 5.42 11.83 9.59
N THR A 127 5.96 10.61 9.64
CA THR A 127 5.36 9.41 9.03
C THR A 127 4.57 8.55 10.03
N ALA A 128 4.92 8.59 11.32
CA ALA A 128 4.29 7.87 12.43
C ALA A 128 2.74 7.85 12.40
N GLN A 129 2.11 8.99 12.07
CA GLN A 129 0.64 9.10 11.97
C GLN A 129 0.01 8.12 10.97
N GLY A 130 0.73 7.77 9.90
CA GLY A 130 0.29 6.74 8.94
C GLY A 130 0.25 5.33 9.57
N ILE A 131 1.16 5.04 10.49
CA ILE A 131 1.21 3.78 11.21
C ILE A 131 0.09 3.72 12.27
N PHE A 132 -0.14 4.80 13.02
CA PHE A 132 -1.20 4.84 14.04
C PHE A 132 -2.61 4.65 13.48
N VAL A 133 -2.97 5.30 12.35
CA VAL A 133 -4.32 5.11 11.76
C VAL A 133 -4.54 3.70 11.19
N ASN A 134 -3.45 2.97 10.88
CA ASN A 134 -3.50 1.57 10.43
C ASN A 134 -3.23 0.56 11.56
N PHE A 135 -3.13 1.00 12.84
CA PHE A 135 -2.75 0.16 13.98
C PHE A 135 -3.57 -1.14 14.06
N LYS A 136 -4.88 -1.07 13.87
CA LYS A 136 -5.79 -2.24 13.96
C LYS A 136 -5.42 -3.33 12.97
N ASP A 137 -5.15 -2.94 11.71
CA ASP A 137 -4.78 -3.89 10.66
C ASP A 137 -3.36 -4.43 10.89
N LEU A 138 -2.43 -3.61 11.37
CA LEU A 138 -1.05 -4.03 11.67
C LEU A 138 -0.97 -4.98 12.86
N TYR A 139 -1.74 -4.73 13.92
CA TYR A 139 -1.90 -5.63 15.05
C TYR A 139 -2.55 -6.96 14.63
N TYR A 140 -3.56 -6.90 13.75
CA TYR A 140 -4.15 -8.09 13.13
C TYR A 140 -3.14 -8.87 12.27
N TYR A 141 -2.35 -8.20 11.42
CA TYR A 141 -1.27 -8.83 10.63
C TYR A 141 -0.20 -9.48 11.51
N ASN A 142 0.07 -8.95 12.71
CA ASN A 142 0.94 -9.59 13.72
C ASN A 142 0.22 -10.70 14.52
N GLY A 143 -0.96 -11.16 14.07
CA GLY A 143 -1.72 -12.24 14.69
C GLY A 143 -2.38 -11.86 16.02
N ASN A 144 -2.66 -10.58 16.24
CA ASN A 144 -3.17 -10.00 17.50
C ASN A 144 -2.23 -10.28 18.69
N LYS A 145 -0.93 -10.06 18.51
CA LYS A 145 0.10 -10.26 19.56
C LYS A 145 0.98 -9.02 19.73
N LEU A 146 1.39 -8.80 20.98
CA LEU A 146 2.43 -7.84 21.38
C LEU A 146 3.66 -8.58 21.93
N PRO A 147 4.83 -7.93 22.00
CA PRO A 147 5.14 -6.66 21.33
C PRO A 147 5.23 -6.83 19.81
N PHE A 148 5.04 -5.75 19.06
CA PHE A 148 5.30 -5.73 17.61
C PHE A 148 5.78 -4.36 17.15
N ALA A 149 6.55 -4.32 16.07
CA ALA A 149 6.97 -3.07 15.45
C ALA A 149 6.40 -2.95 14.04
N ALA A 150 5.91 -1.76 13.69
CA ALA A 150 5.72 -1.32 12.32
C ALA A 150 6.74 -0.22 11.99
N ALA A 151 7.02 0.01 10.72
CA ALA A 151 7.99 1.01 10.27
C ALA A 151 7.57 1.64 8.94
N GLN A 152 7.93 2.90 8.71
CA GLN A 152 7.77 3.57 7.42
C GLN A 152 9.04 4.34 7.06
N ILE A 153 9.44 4.24 5.79
CA ILE A 153 10.49 5.06 5.19
C ILE A 153 9.85 5.95 4.13
N GLY A 154 9.99 7.26 4.21
CA GLY A 154 9.34 8.16 3.25
C GLY A 154 9.57 9.65 3.51
N GLN A 155 9.06 10.49 2.61
CA GLN A 155 9.16 11.94 2.78
C GLN A 155 8.26 12.45 3.89
N ALA A 156 8.76 13.41 4.67
CA ALA A 156 8.04 14.26 5.59
C ALA A 156 8.34 15.74 5.25
N PHE A 157 7.39 16.62 5.60
CA PHE A 157 7.32 17.99 5.08
C PHE A 157 7.09 18.98 6.23
N ARG A 158 8.07 19.85 6.47
CA ARG A 158 7.98 20.92 7.49
C ARG A 158 8.27 22.26 6.82
N ASN A 159 7.35 23.20 6.91
CA ASN A 159 7.40 24.53 6.29
C ASN A 159 8.34 25.48 7.06
N GLU A 160 9.58 25.04 7.28
CA GLU A 160 10.64 25.73 8.03
C GLU A 160 10.76 27.20 7.57
N ILE A 161 10.75 28.12 8.53
CA ILE A 161 10.66 29.57 8.31
C ILE A 161 11.91 30.08 7.59
N SER A 162 13.08 29.60 7.99
CA SER A 162 14.37 29.97 7.36
C SER A 162 15.26 28.72 7.24
N PRO A 163 15.10 27.90 6.19
CA PRO A 163 15.96 26.73 5.96
C PRO A 163 17.40 27.19 5.73
N ARG A 164 18.31 26.68 6.57
CA ARG A 164 19.73 27.04 6.66
C ARG A 164 20.54 25.75 6.92
N GLN A 165 21.88 25.84 6.92
CA GLN A 165 22.76 24.71 7.30
C GLN A 165 22.63 23.46 6.39
N GLY A 166 22.32 23.65 5.10
CA GLY A 166 22.30 22.57 4.11
C GLY A 166 21.23 21.52 4.38
N LEU A 167 21.66 20.26 4.54
CA LEU A 167 20.75 19.12 4.80
C LEU A 167 20.19 19.08 6.23
N LEU A 168 20.71 19.92 7.15
CA LEU A 168 20.31 19.86 8.57
C LEU A 168 18.91 20.45 8.83
N ARG A 169 18.50 21.46 8.04
CA ARG A 169 17.17 22.07 8.06
C ARG A 169 16.65 22.30 6.65
N VAL A 170 15.87 21.34 6.16
CA VAL A 170 15.22 21.33 4.85
C VAL A 170 13.70 21.23 5.00
N ARG A 171 12.95 21.61 3.96
CA ARG A 171 11.48 21.64 3.98
C ARG A 171 10.81 20.32 3.60
N GLU A 172 11.56 19.43 2.95
CA GLU A 172 11.20 18.07 2.55
C GLU A 172 12.41 17.19 2.87
N PHE A 173 12.20 16.06 3.54
CA PHE A 173 13.25 15.14 3.94
C PHE A 173 12.73 13.71 4.13
N THR A 174 13.57 12.73 3.82
CA THR A 174 13.33 11.33 4.16
C THR A 174 13.46 11.14 5.67
N LEU A 175 12.40 10.64 6.29
CA LEU A 175 12.45 9.98 7.59
C LEU A 175 12.42 8.46 7.38
N ALA A 176 12.98 7.74 8.35
CA ALA A 176 12.61 6.35 8.62
C ALA A 176 12.16 6.30 10.09
N GLU A 177 10.95 5.82 10.36
CA GLU A 177 10.37 5.78 11.71
C GLU A 177 9.87 4.38 12.02
N ILE A 178 9.89 4.01 13.30
CA ILE A 178 9.54 2.67 13.77
C ILE A 178 8.61 2.80 14.99
N GLU A 179 7.34 2.47 14.86
CA GLU A 179 6.43 2.37 16.00
C GLU A 179 6.54 0.98 16.62
N HIS A 180 7.19 0.86 17.77
CA HIS A 180 7.23 -0.38 18.54
C HIS A 180 6.14 -0.39 19.62
N PHE A 181 5.04 -1.09 19.30
CA PHE A 181 3.92 -1.32 20.19
C PHE A 181 4.27 -2.40 21.22
N VAL A 182 4.15 -2.05 22.50
CA VAL A 182 4.50 -2.88 23.67
C VAL A 182 3.41 -2.76 24.74
N ASP A 183 3.43 -3.64 25.74
CA ASP A 183 2.53 -3.54 26.88
C ASP A 183 2.89 -2.30 27.73
N PRO A 184 1.92 -1.50 28.22
CA PRO A 184 2.22 -0.41 29.15
C PRO A 184 2.68 -0.88 30.54
N GLU A 185 2.36 -2.11 30.95
CA GLU A 185 2.75 -2.71 32.24
C GLU A 185 4.02 -3.59 32.13
N ASP A 186 4.29 -4.19 30.96
CA ASP A 186 5.55 -4.92 30.67
C ASP A 186 6.29 -4.33 29.47
N LYS A 187 7.34 -3.56 29.76
CA LYS A 187 8.29 -2.99 28.78
C LYS A 187 9.65 -3.69 28.76
N SER A 188 9.73 -4.93 29.26
CA SER A 188 10.91 -5.78 29.07
C SER A 188 11.17 -6.03 27.59
N HIS A 189 12.41 -6.35 27.21
CA HIS A 189 12.73 -6.64 25.81
C HIS A 189 13.63 -7.87 25.68
N PRO A 190 13.18 -8.96 25.02
CA PRO A 190 13.86 -10.27 25.06
C PRO A 190 15.25 -10.30 24.38
N LYS A 191 15.66 -9.18 23.76
CA LYS A 191 16.98 -8.98 23.15
C LYS A 191 17.81 -7.88 23.81
N PHE A 192 17.37 -7.29 24.92
CA PHE A 192 18.15 -6.25 25.61
C PHE A 192 19.55 -6.74 26.02
N ALA A 193 19.66 -8.01 26.42
CA ALA A 193 20.94 -8.67 26.69
C ALA A 193 21.93 -8.70 25.49
N GLU A 194 21.47 -8.55 24.24
CA GLU A 194 22.34 -8.40 23.06
C GLU A 194 23.11 -7.07 23.08
N VAL A 195 22.58 -6.03 23.73
CA VAL A 195 23.12 -4.66 23.72
C VAL A 195 23.50 -4.11 25.09
N ALA A 196 23.06 -4.72 26.20
CA ALA A 196 23.28 -4.24 27.57
C ALA A 196 24.74 -3.90 27.94
N LYS A 197 25.72 -4.53 27.27
CA LYS A 197 27.16 -4.32 27.48
C LYS A 197 27.79 -3.25 26.57
N LEU A 198 26.99 -2.55 25.76
CA LEU A 198 27.49 -1.47 24.91
C LEU A 198 27.70 -0.20 25.73
N GLU A 199 28.89 0.38 25.63
CA GLU A 199 29.32 1.58 26.35
C GLU A 199 29.53 2.74 25.36
N PHE A 200 28.80 3.84 25.59
CA PHE A 200 28.86 5.04 24.75
C PHE A 200 28.55 6.30 25.55
N LEU A 201 28.79 7.47 24.96
CA LEU A 201 28.50 8.76 25.60
C LEU A 201 26.99 8.92 25.80
N MET A 202 26.57 9.07 27.05
CA MET A 202 25.21 9.40 27.43
C MET A 202 25.21 10.70 28.24
N PHE A 203 24.15 11.49 28.08
CA PHE A 203 23.97 12.78 28.73
C PHE A 203 22.60 12.83 29.42
N PRO A 204 22.47 12.22 30.62
CA PRO A 204 21.24 12.21 31.40
C PRO A 204 20.74 13.62 31.76
N ARG A 205 19.45 13.71 32.12
CA ARG A 205 18.81 14.96 32.57
C ARG A 205 19.52 15.59 33.77
N GLU A 206 19.97 14.79 34.73
CA GLU A 206 20.71 15.27 35.91
C GLU A 206 22.06 15.90 35.57
N ASP A 207 22.81 15.29 34.64
CA ASP A 207 24.13 15.77 34.25
C ASP A 207 24.02 17.06 33.40
N GLN A 208 22.96 17.19 32.60
CA GLN A 208 22.60 18.46 31.93
C GLN A 208 22.29 19.58 32.94
N VAL A 209 21.35 19.34 33.86
CA VAL A 209 20.92 20.36 34.85
C VAL A 209 22.04 20.75 35.82
N SER A 210 22.93 19.81 36.16
CA SER A 210 24.11 20.09 37.00
C SER A 210 25.33 20.64 36.23
N GLY A 211 25.21 20.88 34.92
CA GLY A 211 26.27 21.48 34.10
C GLY A 211 27.51 20.60 33.89
N ARG A 212 27.35 19.27 34.03
CA ARG A 212 28.41 18.28 33.77
C ARG A 212 28.51 17.98 32.28
N ALA A 213 29.58 17.31 31.88
CA ALA A 213 29.73 16.75 30.54
C ALA A 213 28.98 15.40 30.41
N ALA A 214 28.66 15.02 29.17
CA ALA A 214 28.24 13.64 28.85
C ALA A 214 29.32 12.64 29.30
N ARG A 215 28.90 11.49 29.83
CA ARG A 215 29.79 10.45 30.36
C ARG A 215 29.60 9.14 29.61
N ARG A 216 30.66 8.34 29.51
CA ARG A 216 30.52 6.94 29.06
C ARG A 216 29.88 6.11 30.18
N MET A 217 28.93 5.26 29.81
CA MET A 217 28.26 4.28 30.70
C MET A 217 27.74 3.12 29.85
N ALA A 218 27.54 1.94 30.46
CA ALA A 218 26.92 0.83 29.77
C ALA A 218 25.39 0.97 29.78
N ILE A 219 24.72 0.69 28.66
CA ILE A 219 23.25 0.85 28.56
C ILE A 219 22.48 -0.07 29.52
N GLY A 220 23.06 -1.22 29.91
CA GLY A 220 22.55 -2.07 30.99
C GLY A 220 22.54 -1.39 32.34
N GLU A 221 23.65 -0.75 32.72
CA GLU A 221 23.77 0.01 33.98
C GLU A 221 22.81 1.21 34.00
N ALA A 222 22.59 1.86 32.85
CA ALA A 222 21.67 2.99 32.72
C ALA A 222 20.20 2.58 32.90
N VAL A 223 19.80 1.37 32.49
CA VAL A 223 18.46 0.82 32.76
C VAL A 223 18.35 0.33 34.21
N GLU A 224 19.38 -0.35 34.74
CA GLU A 224 19.41 -0.82 36.15
C GLU A 224 19.33 0.34 37.17
N GLN A 225 19.95 1.49 36.85
CA GLN A 225 19.89 2.71 37.64
C GLN A 225 18.61 3.54 37.41
N GLY A 226 17.71 3.13 36.51
CA GLY A 226 16.50 3.88 36.17
C GLY A 226 16.75 5.20 35.44
N ILE A 227 17.95 5.41 34.89
CA ILE A 227 18.32 6.58 34.08
C ILE A 227 17.60 6.52 32.73
N VAL A 228 17.57 5.32 32.14
CA VAL A 228 16.73 4.97 30.98
C VAL A 228 15.53 4.18 31.49
N ASN A 229 14.32 4.62 31.14
CA ASN A 229 13.07 4.18 31.77
C ASN A 229 12.80 2.65 31.70
N ASN A 230 13.16 1.97 30.61
CA ASN A 230 12.90 0.54 30.42
C ASN A 230 13.85 -0.17 29.43
N GLU A 231 13.85 -1.50 29.46
CA GLU A 231 14.68 -2.34 28.57
C GLU A 231 14.35 -2.16 27.08
N THR A 232 13.09 -1.93 26.72
CA THR A 232 12.72 -1.70 25.30
C THR A 232 13.35 -0.42 24.77
N LEU A 233 13.26 0.68 25.53
CA LEU A 233 13.92 1.95 25.21
C LEU A 233 15.44 1.79 25.17
N GLY A 234 16.03 1.14 26.18
CA GLY A 234 17.46 0.81 26.23
C GLY A 234 17.93 -0.07 25.06
N TYR A 235 17.10 -1.01 24.61
CA TYR A 235 17.38 -1.84 23.44
C TYR A 235 17.47 -0.98 22.17
N PHE A 236 16.49 -0.09 21.93
CA PHE A 236 16.51 0.78 20.77
C PHE A 236 17.68 1.77 20.78
N ILE A 237 18.02 2.37 21.93
CA ILE A 237 19.23 3.20 22.09
C ILE A 237 20.49 2.40 21.67
N GLY A 238 20.66 1.18 22.20
CA GLY A 238 21.78 0.31 21.84
C GLY A 238 21.81 -0.10 20.35
N ARG A 239 20.64 -0.35 19.74
CA ARG A 239 20.53 -0.65 18.30
C ARG A 239 20.83 0.56 17.41
N VAL A 240 20.42 1.77 17.82
CA VAL A 240 20.74 3.02 17.11
C VAL A 240 22.24 3.30 17.16
N TYR A 241 22.90 3.08 18.30
CA TYR A 241 24.37 3.18 18.41
C TYR A 241 25.08 2.21 17.46
N LEU A 242 24.67 0.94 17.42
CA LEU A 242 25.22 -0.04 16.48
C LEU A 242 25.00 0.37 15.02
N PHE A 243 23.80 0.84 14.66
CA PHE A 243 23.47 1.29 13.32
C PHE A 243 24.35 2.47 12.87
N LEU A 244 24.36 3.57 13.63
CA LEU A 244 25.13 4.77 13.27
C LEU A 244 26.64 4.48 13.18
N THR A 245 27.18 3.69 14.11
CA THR A 245 28.61 3.34 14.07
C THR A 245 28.95 2.35 12.95
N GLN A 246 28.03 1.48 12.53
CA GLN A 246 28.18 0.62 11.35
C GLN A 246 28.10 1.40 10.02
N LEU A 247 27.36 2.50 9.97
CA LEU A 247 27.39 3.43 8.81
C LEU A 247 28.73 4.16 8.68
N GLY A 248 29.52 4.29 9.76
CA GLY A 248 30.78 5.02 9.79
C GLY A 248 30.76 6.30 10.63
N ILE A 249 29.73 6.53 11.46
CA ILE A 249 29.74 7.63 12.42
C ILE A 249 30.75 7.33 13.54
N ASP A 250 31.72 8.24 13.69
CA ASP A 250 32.69 8.29 14.79
C ASP A 250 32.04 8.11 16.18
N LYS A 251 32.64 7.24 17.00
CA LYS A 251 32.18 6.80 18.32
C LYS A 251 32.47 7.76 19.46
N ASP A 252 33.36 8.73 19.26
CA ASP A 252 33.65 9.79 20.23
C ASP A 252 32.86 11.09 19.91
N ARG A 253 32.26 11.16 18.71
CA ARG A 253 31.44 12.28 18.23
C ARG A 253 29.95 11.92 18.07
N LEU A 254 29.51 10.89 18.80
CA LEU A 254 28.14 10.41 18.90
C LEU A 254 27.78 10.27 20.38
N ARG A 255 26.67 10.88 20.81
CA ARG A 255 26.14 10.78 22.19
C ARG A 255 24.62 10.61 22.19
N PHE A 256 24.08 10.14 23.30
CA PHE A 256 22.64 10.09 23.55
C PHE A 256 22.25 11.08 24.64
N ARG A 257 21.41 12.07 24.32
CA ARG A 257 20.98 13.13 25.24
C ARG A 257 19.53 12.93 25.65
N GLN A 258 19.27 12.87 26.96
CA GLN A 258 17.90 12.77 27.48
C GLN A 258 17.20 14.13 27.40
N HIS A 259 15.91 14.17 27.04
CA HIS A 259 15.14 15.43 27.06
C HIS A 259 14.99 15.97 28.47
N LEU A 260 15.05 17.30 28.64
CA LEU A 260 14.67 17.98 29.87
C LEU A 260 13.14 17.94 30.08
N ALA A 261 12.68 18.18 31.31
CA ALA A 261 11.25 18.05 31.67
C ALA A 261 10.33 19.07 30.99
N ASN A 262 10.87 20.18 30.47
CA ASN A 262 10.19 21.18 29.64
C ASN A 262 10.33 20.90 28.13
N GLU A 263 11.42 20.26 27.69
CA GLU A 263 11.61 19.80 26.30
C GLU A 263 10.71 18.61 25.95
N MET A 264 10.38 17.77 26.93
CA MET A 264 9.52 16.60 26.75
C MET A 264 8.14 16.98 26.19
N ALA A 265 7.78 16.37 25.07
CA ALA A 265 6.41 16.43 24.57
C ALA A 265 5.41 15.94 25.64
N HIS A 266 4.22 16.56 25.72
CA HIS A 266 3.23 16.42 26.81
C HIS A 266 2.62 15.02 26.99
N TYR A 267 3.13 14.02 26.26
CA TYR A 267 2.71 12.62 26.23
C TYR A 267 3.86 11.61 26.37
N ALA A 268 5.11 12.08 26.33
CA ALA A 268 6.28 11.21 26.42
C ALA A 268 6.58 10.82 27.88
N ALA A 269 6.93 9.56 28.13
CA ALA A 269 7.34 9.06 29.44
C ALA A 269 8.86 9.19 29.67
N ASP A 270 9.65 9.04 28.60
CA ASP A 270 11.09 9.33 28.53
C ASP A 270 11.45 9.57 27.05
N CYS A 271 12.55 10.28 26.78
CA CYS A 271 12.97 10.58 25.40
C CYS A 271 14.48 10.85 25.32
N TRP A 272 15.13 10.29 24.30
CA TRP A 272 16.57 10.34 24.09
C TRP A 272 16.93 10.66 22.63
N ASP A 273 17.69 11.74 22.40
CA ASP A 273 18.23 12.10 21.09
C ASP A 273 19.59 11.45 20.87
N ALA A 274 19.76 10.70 19.78
CA ALA A 274 21.08 10.37 19.25
C ALA A 274 21.64 11.62 18.53
N GLU A 275 22.52 12.34 19.21
CA GLU A 275 23.16 13.55 18.70
C GLU A 275 24.54 13.23 18.13
N ILE A 276 24.79 13.72 16.91
CA ILE A 276 26.09 13.62 16.24
C ILE A 276 26.70 15.02 16.18
N GLU A 277 27.96 15.15 16.56
CA GLU A 277 28.68 16.43 16.52
C GLU A 277 29.19 16.73 15.10
N CYS A 278 28.73 17.81 14.47
CA CYS A 278 29.23 18.29 13.18
C CYS A 278 29.81 19.72 13.28
N SER A 279 30.17 20.33 12.15
CA SER A 279 30.68 21.71 12.09
C SER A 279 29.72 22.79 12.64
N TYR A 280 28.44 22.43 12.86
CA TYR A 280 27.43 23.27 13.52
C TYR A 280 27.18 22.91 15.00
N GLY A 281 27.99 22.02 15.59
CA GLY A 281 27.85 21.50 16.95
C GLY A 281 27.10 20.17 17.00
N TRP A 282 26.56 19.82 18.17
CA TRP A 282 25.76 18.62 18.38
C TRP A 282 24.39 18.74 17.72
N ILE A 283 24.05 17.80 16.84
CA ILE A 283 22.80 17.78 16.08
C ILE A 283 22.06 16.46 16.31
N GLU A 284 20.83 16.55 16.81
CA GLU A 284 19.83 15.48 16.87
C GLU A 284 19.65 14.82 15.49
N CYS A 285 19.99 13.55 15.39
CA CYS A 285 19.95 12.77 14.14
C CYS A 285 18.99 11.57 14.21
N VAL A 286 18.70 11.06 15.41
CA VAL A 286 17.63 10.07 15.67
C VAL A 286 16.96 10.44 16.99
N GLY A 287 15.66 10.72 16.99
CA GLY A 287 14.87 10.81 18.22
C GLY A 287 14.45 9.42 18.68
N ILE A 288 14.43 9.16 19.99
CA ILE A 288 14.04 7.87 20.57
C ILE A 288 13.09 8.12 21.75
N ALA A 289 11.78 8.13 21.48
CA ALA A 289 10.75 8.53 22.44
C ALA A 289 9.91 7.35 22.96
N ASP A 290 9.59 7.33 24.24
CA ASP A 290 8.50 6.52 24.79
C ASP A 290 7.22 7.37 24.76
N ARG A 291 6.45 7.32 23.65
CA ARG A 291 5.24 8.14 23.42
C ARG A 291 4.03 7.71 24.29
N SER A 292 4.26 6.80 25.24
CA SER A 292 3.23 6.14 26.05
C SER A 292 2.10 5.59 25.17
N ALA A 293 0.84 5.70 25.61
CA ALA A 293 -0.34 5.25 24.89
C ALA A 293 -1.10 6.40 24.17
N TYR A 294 -0.47 7.58 24.03
CA TYR A 294 -1.16 8.82 23.68
C TYR A 294 -1.76 8.83 22.27
N ASP A 295 -0.97 8.56 21.23
CA ASP A 295 -1.45 8.67 19.85
C ASP A 295 -2.63 7.73 19.57
N LEU A 296 -2.57 6.49 20.06
CA LEU A 296 -3.67 5.53 19.92
C LEU A 296 -4.92 5.93 20.72
N ARG A 297 -4.78 6.58 21.89
CA ARG A 297 -5.92 7.16 22.62
C ARG A 297 -6.51 8.36 21.87
N ALA A 298 -5.68 9.31 21.45
CA ALA A 298 -6.13 10.51 20.74
C ALA A 298 -6.87 10.18 19.43
N HIS A 299 -6.40 9.17 18.67
CA HIS A 299 -7.11 8.65 17.50
C HIS A 299 -8.37 7.85 17.88
N THR A 300 -8.37 7.10 18.99
CA THR A 300 -9.58 6.42 19.51
C THR A 300 -10.66 7.44 19.87
N ASP A 301 -10.34 8.41 20.72
CA ASP A 301 -11.24 9.45 21.21
C ASP A 301 -11.81 10.31 20.07
N LYS A 302 -11.03 10.51 19.01
CA LYS A 302 -11.46 11.32 17.85
C LYS A 302 -12.25 10.55 16.79
N SER A 303 -12.03 9.24 16.65
CA SER A 303 -12.69 8.40 15.66
C SER A 303 -13.89 7.60 16.19
N GLY A 304 -13.94 7.36 17.51
CA GLY A 304 -14.86 6.41 18.13
C GLY A 304 -14.48 4.94 17.90
N VAL A 305 -13.32 4.65 17.28
CA VAL A 305 -12.84 3.29 16.99
C VAL A 305 -11.77 2.91 18.01
N PRO A 306 -11.96 1.85 18.82
CA PRO A 306 -10.99 1.49 19.85
C PRO A 306 -9.69 0.90 19.26
N LEU A 307 -8.59 1.65 19.39
CA LEU A 307 -7.23 1.22 19.02
C LEU A 307 -6.56 0.55 20.22
N VAL A 308 -6.99 -0.68 20.52
CA VAL A 308 -6.57 -1.45 21.70
C VAL A 308 -6.00 -2.81 21.33
N ALA A 309 -5.17 -3.36 22.22
CA ALA A 309 -4.72 -4.74 22.18
C ALA A 309 -5.49 -5.62 23.19
N HIS A 310 -5.35 -6.93 23.02
CA HIS A 310 -6.03 -7.96 23.80
C HIS A 310 -5.02 -9.01 24.26
N GLU A 311 -4.91 -9.21 25.57
CA GLU A 311 -4.09 -10.25 26.18
C GLU A 311 -5.02 -11.27 26.82
N LYS A 312 -4.92 -12.55 26.44
CA LYS A 312 -5.75 -13.61 27.05
C LYS A 312 -5.13 -14.09 28.36
N PHE A 313 -5.88 -14.04 29.45
CA PHE A 313 -5.44 -14.61 30.71
C PHE A 313 -5.35 -16.14 30.61
N THR A 314 -4.39 -16.73 31.31
CA THR A 314 -4.25 -18.20 31.44
C THR A 314 -5.41 -18.82 32.21
N GLU A 315 -5.92 -18.11 33.22
CA GLU A 315 -7.15 -18.46 33.95
C GLU A 315 -8.10 -17.24 34.01
N PRO A 316 -9.43 -17.41 33.89
CA PRO A 316 -10.35 -16.27 33.87
C PRO A 316 -10.40 -15.55 35.22
N ARG A 317 -10.07 -14.25 35.23
CA ARG A 317 -10.10 -13.42 36.44
C ARG A 317 -11.54 -13.10 36.83
N GLU A 318 -11.92 -13.37 38.08
CA GLU A 318 -13.14 -12.77 38.64
C GLU A 318 -12.84 -11.33 39.06
N VAL A 319 -13.56 -10.39 38.46
CA VAL A 319 -13.51 -8.96 38.77
C VAL A 319 -14.87 -8.56 39.34
N GLU A 320 -14.90 -7.92 40.50
CA GLU A 320 -16.12 -7.27 40.98
C GLU A 320 -16.28 -5.96 40.22
N VAL A 321 -17.36 -5.87 39.44
CA VAL A 321 -17.71 -4.68 38.65
C VAL A 321 -19.03 -4.15 39.20
N ILE A 322 -19.19 -2.84 39.32
CA ILE A 322 -20.50 -2.19 39.51
C ILE A 322 -21.04 -1.92 38.10
N PRO A 323 -21.93 -2.75 37.51
CA PRO A 323 -22.12 -2.74 36.06
C PRO A 323 -23.17 -1.73 35.58
N SER A 324 -24.04 -1.27 36.47
CA SER A 324 -24.97 -0.16 36.20
C SER A 324 -25.50 0.45 37.50
N SER A 325 -25.65 1.78 37.47
CA SER A 325 -26.68 2.50 38.18
C SER A 325 -27.97 2.36 37.35
N SER A 326 -28.84 1.38 37.62
CA SER A 326 -29.98 1.16 36.70
C SER A 326 -31.05 2.25 36.85
N VAL A 327 -30.99 3.25 35.96
CA VAL A 327 -31.79 4.48 36.03
C VAL A 327 -33.17 4.30 35.38
N LYS A 328 -34.24 4.56 36.13
CA LYS A 328 -35.61 4.53 35.60
C LYS A 328 -35.93 5.84 34.86
N SER A 329 -35.72 5.79 33.55
CA SER A 329 -35.95 6.87 32.55
C SER A 329 -37.05 7.88 32.87
N TRP A 330 -38.25 7.43 33.24
CA TRP A 330 -39.42 8.28 33.50
C TRP A 330 -39.24 9.29 34.65
N ALA A 331 -38.23 9.15 35.50
CA ALA A 331 -37.97 10.03 36.64
C ALA A 331 -37.51 11.46 36.24
N PHE A 332 -36.80 11.61 35.11
CA PHE A 332 -36.02 12.83 34.82
C PHE A 332 -36.49 13.58 33.56
N LYS A 333 -37.69 14.18 33.63
CA LYS A 333 -38.29 14.94 32.52
C LYS A 333 -37.35 16.04 32.00
N GLY A 334 -36.88 15.89 30.76
CA GLY A 334 -36.10 16.91 30.04
C GLY A 334 -34.60 16.96 30.35
N SER A 335 -34.09 16.12 31.26
CA SER A 335 -32.65 16.06 31.59
C SER A 335 -32.11 14.62 31.69
N GLN A 336 -32.92 13.63 31.31
CA GLN A 336 -32.64 12.21 31.48
C GLN A 336 -31.24 11.78 31.00
N THR A 337 -30.84 12.11 29.78
CA THR A 337 -29.56 11.67 29.20
C THR A 337 -28.37 12.12 30.04
N MET A 338 -28.29 13.42 30.36
CA MET A 338 -27.20 14.00 31.16
C MET A 338 -27.18 13.51 32.61
N VAL A 339 -28.33 13.12 33.18
CA VAL A 339 -28.39 12.49 34.50
C VAL A 339 -27.89 11.04 34.45
N VAL A 340 -28.21 10.30 33.39
CA VAL A 340 -27.73 8.92 33.16
C VAL A 340 -26.22 8.91 32.91
N GLU A 341 -25.73 9.73 31.97
CA GLU A 341 -24.31 9.87 31.65
C GLU A 341 -23.48 10.21 32.90
N ALA A 342 -23.96 11.13 33.76
CA ALA A 342 -23.28 11.49 35.00
C ALA A 342 -23.31 10.38 36.08
N LEU A 343 -24.32 9.51 36.08
CA LEU A 343 -24.42 8.35 36.99
C LEU A 343 -23.65 7.13 36.50
N GLU A 344 -23.43 7.00 35.19
CA GLU A 344 -22.62 5.95 34.57
C GLU A 344 -21.12 6.30 34.60
N ALA A 345 -20.76 7.58 34.78
CA ALA A 345 -19.40 8.07 34.89
C ALA A 345 -18.81 8.12 36.33
N MET A 346 -19.56 7.66 37.34
CA MET A 346 -19.14 7.67 38.76
C MET A 346 -18.05 6.63 39.04
N ASP A 347 -17.15 6.92 39.99
CA ASP A 347 -16.17 5.93 40.48
C ASP A 347 -16.79 4.93 41.50
N GLU A 348 -16.06 3.85 41.84
CA GLU A 348 -16.56 2.81 42.76
C GLU A 348 -16.91 3.37 44.16
N LYS A 349 -16.14 4.35 44.64
CA LYS A 349 -16.31 4.97 45.95
C LYS A 349 -17.52 5.91 45.95
N GLU A 350 -17.65 6.75 44.93
CA GLU A 350 -18.82 7.60 44.72
C GLU A 350 -20.11 6.77 44.60
N ALA A 351 -20.08 5.69 43.82
CA ALA A 351 -21.24 4.80 43.64
C ALA A 351 -21.66 4.11 44.94
N MET A 352 -20.69 3.71 45.78
CA MET A 352 -20.94 3.13 47.09
C MET A 352 -21.39 4.16 48.14
N GLU A 353 -20.89 5.39 48.11
CA GLU A 353 -21.35 6.50 48.97
C GLU A 353 -22.78 6.95 48.61
N LEU A 354 -23.11 7.03 47.32
CA LEU A 354 -24.48 7.26 46.83
C LEU A 354 -25.41 6.13 47.28
N LYS A 355 -24.99 4.87 47.12
CA LYS A 355 -25.75 3.70 47.58
C LYS A 355 -26.05 3.77 49.09
N ALA A 356 -25.02 3.96 49.92
CA ALA A 356 -25.19 4.04 51.37
C ALA A 356 -26.12 5.20 51.78
N THR A 357 -26.08 6.33 51.06
CA THR A 357 -26.98 7.47 51.28
C THR A 357 -28.43 7.13 50.91
N LEU A 358 -28.66 6.48 49.76
CA LEU A 358 -29.98 6.03 49.32
C LEU A 358 -30.57 4.96 50.23
N GLU A 359 -29.76 4.05 50.77
CA GLU A 359 -30.19 3.03 51.74
C GLU A 359 -30.50 3.62 53.13
N ALA A 360 -29.74 4.62 53.59
CA ALA A 360 -29.93 5.25 54.90
C ALA A 360 -31.04 6.30 54.95
N LYS A 361 -31.31 7.01 53.85
CA LYS A 361 -32.25 8.16 53.80
C LYS A 361 -33.41 7.99 52.81
N GLY A 362 -33.34 7.03 51.88
CA GLY A 362 -34.31 6.88 50.79
C GLY A 362 -34.15 7.90 49.65
N GLU A 363 -33.41 8.99 49.87
CA GLU A 363 -33.08 10.00 48.86
C GLU A 363 -31.70 10.61 49.07
N ALA A 364 -31.08 11.07 47.98
CA ALA A 364 -29.73 11.62 47.93
C ALA A 364 -29.64 12.79 46.94
N GLU A 365 -28.89 13.83 47.31
CA GLU A 365 -28.57 14.94 46.41
C GLU A 365 -27.37 14.59 45.53
N PHE A 366 -27.54 14.63 44.20
CA PHE A 366 -26.51 14.30 43.23
C PHE A 366 -26.24 15.50 42.31
N ARG A 367 -24.98 15.94 42.20
CA ARG A 367 -24.60 17.11 41.40
C ARG A 367 -24.21 16.69 39.98
N VAL A 368 -25.03 17.07 38.99
CA VAL A 368 -24.74 16.82 37.58
C VAL A 368 -23.88 17.97 37.04
N CYS A 369 -22.58 17.72 36.89
CA CYS A 369 -21.59 18.74 36.48
C CYS A 369 -21.91 19.36 35.11
N THR A 370 -22.43 18.56 34.16
CA THR A 370 -22.85 19.03 32.81
C THR A 370 -24.08 19.95 32.82
N LEU A 371 -24.79 20.07 33.94
CA LEU A 371 -25.98 20.92 34.11
C LEU A 371 -25.82 22.02 35.17
N GLU A 372 -24.67 22.07 35.85
CA GLU A 372 -24.40 22.87 37.06
C GLU A 372 -25.50 22.78 38.15
N LYS A 373 -26.23 21.66 38.21
CA LYS A 373 -27.42 21.50 39.05
C LYS A 373 -27.36 20.26 39.93
N THR A 374 -27.87 20.41 41.14
CA THR A 374 -28.16 19.30 42.04
C THR A 374 -29.55 18.72 41.70
N VAL A 375 -29.61 17.40 41.56
CA VAL A 375 -30.82 16.62 41.32
C VAL A 375 -31.02 15.68 42.51
N ASN A 376 -32.22 15.66 43.09
CA ASN A 376 -32.57 14.71 44.14
C ASN A 376 -32.92 13.36 43.49
N ILE A 377 -32.12 12.33 43.80
CA ILE A 377 -32.29 10.94 43.37
C ILE A 377 -32.92 10.16 44.52
N LYS A 378 -33.95 9.37 44.22
CA LYS A 378 -34.63 8.51 45.20
C LYS A 378 -34.30 7.04 44.99
N SER A 379 -34.38 6.24 46.04
CA SER A 379 -34.03 4.81 46.04
C SER A 379 -34.87 3.95 45.09
N ASN A 380 -36.00 4.47 44.60
CA ASN A 380 -36.80 3.83 43.55
C ASN A 380 -36.40 4.21 42.12
N MET A 381 -35.53 5.21 41.92
CA MET A 381 -35.09 5.73 40.61
C MET A 381 -33.79 5.11 40.10
N VAL A 382 -32.88 4.76 41.01
CA VAL A 382 -31.54 4.21 40.74
C VAL A 382 -31.30 3.02 41.66
N SER A 383 -30.70 1.94 41.15
CA SER A 383 -30.17 0.85 41.98
C SER A 383 -28.71 0.57 41.65
N VAL A 384 -27.90 0.31 42.68
CA VAL A 384 -26.45 0.09 42.57
C VAL A 384 -26.13 -1.30 43.12
N SER A 385 -25.56 -2.16 42.27
CA SER A 385 -25.23 -3.55 42.59
C SER A 385 -23.82 -3.90 42.11
N LYS A 386 -23.12 -4.73 42.89
CA LYS A 386 -21.86 -5.37 42.48
C LYS A 386 -22.19 -6.71 41.84
N GLU A 387 -21.64 -6.96 40.65
CA GLU A 387 -21.69 -8.27 40.00
C GLU A 387 -20.27 -8.83 39.82
N LYS A 388 -20.15 -10.16 39.81
CA LYS A 388 -18.88 -10.86 39.56
C LYS A 388 -18.77 -11.19 38.08
N LYS A 389 -18.02 -10.36 37.36
CA LYS A 389 -17.73 -10.56 35.93
C LYS A 389 -16.50 -11.46 35.81
N LYS A 390 -16.59 -12.51 34.98
CA LYS A 390 -15.42 -13.31 34.59
C LYS A 390 -14.79 -12.70 33.35
N GLU A 391 -13.58 -12.18 33.49
CA GLU A 391 -12.82 -11.61 32.39
C GLU A 391 -11.82 -12.64 31.87
N HIS A 392 -11.94 -12.96 30.59
CA HIS A 392 -11.09 -13.95 29.90
C HIS A 392 -9.87 -13.30 29.21
N GLN A 393 -9.83 -11.97 29.15
CA GLN A 393 -8.76 -11.20 28.53
C GLN A 393 -8.64 -9.80 29.14
N ARG A 394 -7.42 -9.30 29.28
CA ARG A 394 -7.10 -7.87 29.53
C ARG A 394 -7.25 -7.11 28.22
N VAL A 395 -7.72 -5.87 28.29
CA VAL A 395 -7.86 -4.97 27.12
C VAL A 395 -7.22 -3.65 27.50
N PHE A 396 -6.27 -3.19 26.69
CA PHE A 396 -5.50 -1.98 26.97
C PHE A 396 -5.06 -1.29 25.68
N THR A 397 -4.80 0.02 25.75
CA THR A 397 -4.08 0.73 24.69
C THR A 397 -2.58 0.43 24.83
N PRO A 398 -1.90 -0.09 23.80
CA PRO A 398 -0.45 -0.32 23.84
C PRO A 398 0.33 0.95 24.15
N SER A 399 1.51 0.79 24.75
CA SER A 399 2.53 1.84 24.76
C SER A 399 3.34 1.78 23.46
N VAL A 400 3.89 2.92 23.02
CA VAL A 400 4.73 3.01 21.82
C VAL A 400 6.13 3.51 22.17
N ILE A 401 7.16 2.81 21.69
CA ILE A 401 8.53 3.32 21.61
C ILE A 401 8.82 3.67 20.14
N GLU A 402 9.19 4.92 19.87
CA GLU A 402 9.44 5.46 18.53
C GLU A 402 10.92 5.87 18.37
N PRO A 403 11.71 5.11 17.61
CA PRO A 403 12.93 5.60 16.97
C PRO A 403 12.63 6.28 15.62
N SER A 404 12.78 7.60 15.55
CA SER A 404 12.62 8.41 14.33
C SER A 404 13.98 8.89 13.80
N PHE A 405 14.36 8.46 12.59
CA PHE A 405 15.69 8.67 12.00
C PHE A 405 15.67 9.79 10.94
N GLY A 406 16.39 10.89 11.21
CA GLY A 406 16.60 12.00 10.28
C GLY A 406 17.65 11.67 9.22
N ILE A 407 17.30 10.88 8.20
CA ILE A 407 18.22 10.34 7.18
C ILE A 407 19.11 11.42 6.54
N GLY A 408 18.55 12.59 6.22
CA GLY A 408 19.31 13.71 5.65
C GLY A 408 20.40 14.27 6.57
N ARG A 409 20.15 14.29 7.89
CA ARG A 409 21.12 14.72 8.92
C ARG A 409 22.21 13.66 9.13
N ILE A 410 21.84 12.39 9.19
CA ILE A 410 22.76 11.26 9.31
C ILE A 410 23.74 11.25 8.12
N ILE A 411 23.26 11.42 6.90
CA ILE A 411 24.09 11.51 5.69
C ILE A 411 25.04 12.73 5.76
N TYR A 412 24.58 13.88 6.24
CA TYR A 412 25.42 15.07 6.37
C TYR A 412 26.57 14.86 7.37
N CYS A 413 26.27 14.31 8.55
CA CYS A 413 27.30 14.03 9.55
C CYS A 413 28.26 12.91 9.08
N LEU A 414 27.75 11.90 8.36
CA LEU A 414 28.59 10.88 7.73
C LEU A 414 29.56 11.47 6.68
N TYR A 415 29.12 12.48 5.90
CA TYR A 415 30.01 13.20 4.99
C TYR A 415 31.13 13.90 5.75
N GLU A 416 30.84 14.66 6.82
CA GLU A 416 31.88 15.29 7.63
C GLU A 416 32.82 14.29 8.30
N HIS A 417 32.29 13.21 8.88
CA HIS A 417 33.09 12.21 9.60
C HIS A 417 33.94 11.35 8.65
N SER A 418 33.54 11.25 7.38
CA SER A 418 34.30 10.58 6.33
C SER A 418 35.27 11.51 5.60
N PHE A 419 35.09 12.84 5.62
CA PHE A 419 35.90 13.74 4.82
C PHE A 419 37.29 13.97 5.40
N TYR A 420 38.33 13.73 4.60
CA TYR A 420 39.69 14.11 4.95
C TYR A 420 40.52 14.53 3.73
N THR A 421 41.54 15.35 3.96
CA THR A 421 42.52 15.75 2.94
C THR A 421 43.85 15.04 3.17
N ARG A 422 44.58 14.77 2.08
CA ARG A 422 45.93 14.19 2.13
C ARG A 422 46.82 14.75 1.03
N PRO A 423 48.13 14.96 1.30
CA PRO A 423 49.05 15.47 0.29
C PRO A 423 49.17 14.53 -0.91
N SER A 424 49.38 15.12 -2.08
CA SER A 424 49.84 14.42 -3.28
C SER A 424 51.23 13.83 -3.07
N ARG A 425 51.68 12.97 -3.99
CA ARG A 425 53.01 12.33 -3.90
C ARG A 425 54.16 13.35 -3.98
N ASP A 426 53.91 14.45 -4.67
CA ASP A 426 54.90 15.47 -5.00
C ASP A 426 54.79 16.70 -4.06
N GLY A 427 53.80 16.71 -3.15
CA GLY A 427 53.58 17.75 -2.13
C GLY A 427 52.74 18.95 -2.58
N ASP A 428 52.76 19.27 -3.87
CA ASP A 428 52.19 20.50 -4.44
C ASP A 428 50.64 20.61 -4.44
N GLU A 429 49.92 19.50 -4.26
CA GLU A 429 48.44 19.44 -4.32
C GLU A 429 47.87 18.72 -3.08
N GLN A 430 46.77 19.24 -2.51
CA GLN A 430 45.95 18.50 -1.53
C GLN A 430 44.89 17.69 -2.25
N LEU A 431 44.72 16.43 -1.85
CA LEU A 431 43.72 15.51 -2.42
C LEU A 431 42.59 15.29 -1.41
N ASN A 432 41.37 15.62 -1.83
CA ASN A 432 40.14 15.33 -1.09
C ASN A 432 39.84 13.82 -1.11
N VAL A 433 39.35 13.28 -0.01
CA VAL A 433 38.91 11.88 0.10
C VAL A 433 37.67 11.79 0.98
N PHE A 434 36.73 10.91 0.61
CA PHE A 434 35.70 10.44 1.54
C PHE A 434 36.00 9.00 2.00
N GLY A 435 36.31 8.84 3.28
CA GLY A 435 36.61 7.60 3.98
C GLY A 435 35.42 6.65 4.20
N PHE A 436 34.41 6.66 3.33
CA PHE A 436 33.19 5.85 3.49
C PHE A 436 33.49 4.36 3.75
N PRO A 437 32.87 3.72 4.76
CA PRO A 437 32.94 2.27 4.90
C PRO A 437 32.44 1.53 3.65
N PRO A 438 32.99 0.35 3.33
CA PRO A 438 32.61 -0.39 2.11
C PRO A 438 31.11 -0.67 1.99
N LEU A 439 30.42 -0.88 3.12
CA LEU A 439 28.96 -1.05 3.21
C LEU A 439 28.19 0.13 2.58
N VAL A 440 28.53 1.37 2.94
CA VAL A 440 27.78 2.58 2.56
C VAL A 440 28.31 3.29 1.33
N ALA A 441 29.55 3.02 0.90
CA ALA A 441 30.17 3.69 -0.24
C ALA A 441 29.32 3.58 -1.53
N PRO A 442 29.01 4.69 -2.24
CA PRO A 442 28.07 4.67 -3.38
C PRO A 442 28.50 3.82 -4.58
N ILE A 443 29.82 3.64 -4.76
CA ILE A 443 30.43 2.73 -5.72
C ILE A 443 31.47 1.93 -4.94
N LYS A 444 31.53 0.61 -5.13
CA LYS A 444 32.44 -0.26 -4.38
C LYS A 444 33.83 -0.34 -5.02
N CYS A 445 33.87 -0.34 -6.35
CA CYS A 445 35.12 -0.43 -7.12
C CYS A 445 35.12 0.40 -8.41
N THR A 446 36.24 1.03 -8.76
CA THR A 446 36.46 1.58 -10.12
C THR A 446 37.45 0.72 -10.90
N VAL A 447 37.23 0.51 -12.20
CA VAL A 447 38.09 -0.26 -13.11
C VAL A 447 38.76 0.67 -14.12
N PHE A 448 40.09 0.59 -14.22
CA PHE A 448 40.94 1.44 -15.06
C PHE A 448 41.76 0.60 -16.06
N PRO A 449 41.54 0.66 -17.38
CA PRO A 449 42.58 0.27 -18.33
C PRO A 449 43.75 1.26 -18.20
N LEU A 450 44.97 0.76 -17.94
CA LEU A 450 46.15 1.60 -17.69
C LEU A 450 46.49 2.47 -18.91
N VAL A 451 46.36 1.89 -20.10
CA VAL A 451 46.51 2.51 -21.41
C VAL A 451 45.22 2.30 -22.20
N GLN A 452 44.85 3.25 -23.07
CA GLN A 452 43.77 3.07 -24.04
C GLN A 452 44.21 2.07 -25.11
N ASN A 453 43.90 0.79 -24.89
CA ASN A 453 44.14 -0.34 -25.77
C ASN A 453 42.91 -1.27 -25.69
N GLU A 454 42.39 -1.69 -26.83
CA GLU A 454 41.23 -2.57 -26.96
C GLU A 454 41.35 -3.87 -26.15
N GLN A 455 42.57 -4.43 -26.06
CA GLN A 455 42.85 -5.61 -25.22
C GLN A 455 42.56 -5.36 -23.73
N PHE A 456 43.08 -4.26 -23.17
CA PHE A 456 42.85 -3.91 -21.75
C PHE A 456 41.43 -3.45 -21.49
N GLU A 457 40.75 -2.89 -22.50
CA GLU A 457 39.33 -2.60 -22.40
C GLU A 457 38.46 -3.86 -22.38
N GLU A 458 38.73 -4.89 -23.19
CA GLU A 458 37.96 -6.15 -23.10
C GLU A 458 38.24 -6.89 -21.78
N VAL A 459 39.46 -6.82 -21.25
CA VAL A 459 39.76 -7.34 -19.90
C VAL A 459 39.01 -6.55 -18.82
N ALA A 460 38.94 -5.22 -18.92
CA ALA A 460 38.09 -4.40 -18.06
C ALA A 460 36.60 -4.73 -18.20
N ARG A 461 36.12 -5.04 -19.41
CA ARG A 461 34.75 -5.53 -19.68
C ARG A 461 34.50 -6.93 -19.09
N ARG A 462 35.48 -7.84 -19.10
CA ARG A 462 35.41 -9.16 -18.44
C ARG A 462 35.28 -9.02 -16.91
N ILE A 463 36.10 -8.16 -16.33
CA ILE A 463 36.06 -7.83 -14.88
C ILE A 463 34.70 -7.22 -14.52
N ALA A 464 34.21 -6.27 -15.32
CA ALA A 464 32.90 -5.66 -15.14
C ALA A 464 31.76 -6.69 -15.12
N ARG A 465 31.70 -7.62 -16.10
CA ARG A 465 30.72 -8.73 -16.12
C ARG A 465 30.80 -9.58 -14.84
N SER A 466 32.02 -9.87 -14.37
CA SER A 466 32.26 -10.67 -13.17
C SER A 466 31.80 -9.95 -11.89
N LEU A 467 32.02 -8.64 -11.80
CA LEU A 467 31.53 -7.81 -10.68
C LEU A 467 30.00 -7.70 -10.67
N THR A 468 29.34 -7.56 -11.82
CA THR A 468 27.87 -7.64 -11.93
C THR A 468 27.36 -8.97 -11.41
N ALA A 469 27.98 -10.08 -11.80
CA ALA A 469 27.53 -11.44 -11.44
C ALA A 469 27.59 -11.73 -9.92
N VAL A 470 28.42 -11.02 -9.16
CA VAL A 470 28.51 -11.13 -7.70
C VAL A 470 27.74 -10.04 -6.94
N GLY A 471 27.05 -9.13 -7.65
CA GLY A 471 26.21 -8.07 -7.08
C GLY A 471 26.93 -6.75 -6.73
N ILE A 472 28.16 -6.54 -7.22
CA ILE A 472 29.02 -5.43 -6.80
C ILE A 472 28.85 -4.20 -7.70
N THR A 473 28.54 -3.05 -7.10
CA THR A 473 28.47 -1.75 -7.81
C THR A 473 29.87 -1.27 -8.23
N TYR A 474 30.11 -1.14 -9.54
CA TYR A 474 31.38 -0.66 -10.08
C TYR A 474 31.22 0.48 -11.11
N LYS A 475 32.34 1.09 -11.49
CA LYS A 475 32.45 2.08 -12.58
C LYS A 475 33.67 1.78 -13.44
N ILE A 476 33.61 2.02 -14.75
CA ILE A 476 34.79 1.97 -15.64
C ILE A 476 35.21 3.39 -15.99
N ASP A 477 36.50 3.71 -15.89
CA ASP A 477 37.07 5.01 -16.28
C ASP A 477 38.19 4.82 -17.32
N ILE A 478 37.77 4.89 -18.58
CA ILE A 478 38.62 4.81 -19.78
C ILE A 478 39.25 6.15 -20.18
N THR A 479 39.15 7.20 -19.37
CA THR A 479 39.67 8.52 -19.77
C THR A 479 41.19 8.52 -19.88
N GLY A 480 41.73 9.13 -20.94
CA GLY A 480 43.17 9.25 -21.22
C GLY A 480 43.96 10.17 -20.27
N THR A 481 43.55 10.24 -19.00
CA THR A 481 44.25 10.97 -17.94
C THR A 481 45.17 10.03 -17.15
N SER A 482 46.22 10.58 -16.55
CA SER A 482 47.19 9.79 -15.77
C SER A 482 46.51 9.02 -14.65
N ILE A 483 46.99 7.80 -14.38
CA ILE A 483 46.36 6.90 -13.39
C ILE A 483 46.26 7.55 -12.00
N GLY A 484 47.22 8.40 -11.62
CA GLY A 484 47.16 9.21 -10.38
C GLY A 484 45.95 10.16 -10.32
N LYS A 485 45.57 10.82 -11.44
CA LYS A 485 44.38 11.67 -11.50
C LYS A 485 43.08 10.85 -11.57
N ARG A 486 43.12 9.64 -12.13
CA ARG A 486 41.99 8.69 -12.08
C ARG A 486 41.76 8.14 -10.66
N TYR A 487 42.82 7.81 -9.93
CA TYR A 487 42.75 7.51 -8.50
C TYR A 487 42.22 8.70 -7.69
N ALA A 488 42.75 9.92 -7.87
CA ALA A 488 42.32 11.09 -7.11
C ALA A 488 40.80 11.35 -7.22
N ARG A 489 40.22 11.35 -8.43
CA ARG A 489 38.76 11.49 -8.64
C ARG A 489 37.93 10.32 -8.09
N THR A 490 38.56 9.20 -7.79
CA THR A 490 37.92 7.98 -7.27
C THR A 490 37.95 7.95 -5.75
N ASP A 491 39.07 8.40 -5.16
CA ASP A 491 39.20 8.70 -3.73
C ASP A 491 38.25 9.85 -3.33
N GLU A 492 38.12 10.89 -4.15
CA GLU A 492 37.21 12.04 -3.96
C GLU A 492 35.72 11.68 -4.07
N LEU A 493 35.38 10.56 -4.74
CA LEU A 493 34.04 9.96 -4.72
C LEU A 493 33.88 8.90 -3.62
N GLY A 494 34.90 8.72 -2.78
CA GLY A 494 34.92 7.78 -1.65
C GLY A 494 34.85 6.30 -2.03
N VAL A 495 35.24 5.94 -3.27
CA VAL A 495 35.22 4.53 -3.72
C VAL A 495 36.30 3.73 -2.98
N PRO A 496 35.98 2.65 -2.26
CA PRO A 496 36.93 1.93 -1.42
C PRO A 496 38.05 1.21 -2.19
N LEU A 497 37.73 0.63 -3.36
CA LEU A 497 38.67 -0.15 -4.16
C LEU A 497 38.83 0.40 -5.59
N ALA A 498 40.01 0.15 -6.18
CA ALA A 498 40.27 0.48 -7.57
C ALA A 498 41.14 -0.59 -8.25
N ILE A 499 40.64 -1.16 -9.34
CA ILE A 499 41.30 -2.17 -10.17
C ILE A 499 42.01 -1.47 -11.33
N THR A 500 43.33 -1.61 -11.43
CA THR A 500 44.09 -1.22 -12.63
C THR A 500 44.40 -2.45 -13.49
N VAL A 501 44.00 -2.36 -14.75
CA VAL A 501 44.20 -3.36 -15.81
C VAL A 501 45.41 -2.98 -16.65
N ASP A 502 46.47 -3.75 -16.52
CA ASP A 502 47.78 -3.57 -17.15
C ASP A 502 48.36 -4.89 -17.73
N SER A 503 47.67 -6.03 -17.55
CA SER A 503 47.89 -7.28 -18.28
C SER A 503 46.59 -8.08 -18.42
N GLU A 504 46.60 -9.12 -19.27
CA GLU A 504 45.39 -9.89 -19.63
C GLU A 504 44.98 -10.95 -18.59
N ASN A 505 45.90 -11.36 -17.71
CA ASN A 505 45.71 -12.48 -16.78
C ASN A 505 45.67 -12.06 -15.30
N SER A 506 46.18 -10.88 -14.95
CA SER A 506 46.17 -10.39 -13.58
C SER A 506 46.04 -8.88 -13.53
N VAL A 507 45.55 -8.35 -12.41
CA VAL A 507 45.29 -6.92 -12.20
C VAL A 507 45.76 -6.46 -10.83
N THR A 508 45.98 -5.15 -10.71
CA THR A 508 46.36 -4.52 -9.44
C THR A 508 45.13 -3.95 -8.76
N VAL A 509 44.75 -4.48 -7.60
CA VAL A 509 43.69 -3.92 -6.74
C VAL A 509 44.34 -2.96 -5.75
N ARG A 510 43.89 -1.71 -5.72
CA ARG A 510 44.28 -0.67 -4.77
C ARG A 510 43.17 -0.41 -3.75
N GLU A 511 43.54 -0.28 -2.49
CA GLU A 511 42.67 0.22 -1.42
C GLU A 511 42.81 1.75 -1.27
N ARG A 512 41.69 2.46 -1.06
CA ARG A 512 41.57 3.93 -1.03
C ARG A 512 42.47 4.59 0.02
N ASP A 513 42.37 4.21 1.27
CA ASP A 513 42.87 5.00 2.41
C ASP A 513 44.35 4.75 2.67
N SER A 514 44.76 3.49 2.79
CA SER A 514 46.16 3.08 2.93
C SER A 514 46.99 3.27 1.65
N LYS A 515 46.31 3.42 0.49
CA LYS A 515 46.91 3.40 -0.87
C LYS A 515 47.62 2.09 -1.22
N GLN A 516 47.51 1.04 -0.40
CA GLN A 516 48.15 -0.26 -0.62
C GLN A 516 47.61 -0.95 -1.87
N GLN A 517 48.43 -1.81 -2.47
CA GLN A 517 48.17 -2.47 -3.75
C GLN A 517 48.53 -3.94 -3.69
N ILE A 518 47.62 -4.80 -4.15
CA ILE A 518 47.81 -6.25 -4.27
C ILE A 518 47.61 -6.68 -5.72
N ARG A 519 48.29 -7.77 -6.12
CA ARG A 519 48.09 -8.41 -7.43
C ARG A 519 47.12 -9.58 -7.28
N VAL A 520 46.13 -9.67 -8.16
CA VAL A 520 45.07 -10.69 -8.13
C VAL A 520 44.85 -11.23 -9.55
N SER A 521 44.45 -12.50 -9.71
CA SER A 521 44.01 -13.01 -11.01
C SER A 521 42.78 -12.23 -11.50
N VAL A 522 42.61 -12.08 -12.82
CA VAL A 522 41.38 -11.49 -13.37
C VAL A 522 40.14 -12.30 -12.97
N ASP A 523 40.27 -13.62 -12.81
CA ASP A 523 39.14 -14.49 -12.50
C ASP A 523 38.78 -14.49 -11.00
N GLU A 524 39.74 -14.17 -10.14
CA GLU A 524 39.56 -14.10 -8.67
C GLU A 524 39.10 -12.72 -8.19
N VAL A 525 39.33 -11.66 -8.97
CA VAL A 525 39.19 -10.26 -8.50
C VAL A 525 37.78 -9.93 -8.01
N ALA A 526 36.74 -10.56 -8.56
CA ALA A 526 35.36 -10.37 -8.13
C ALA A 526 35.09 -10.93 -6.73
N SER A 527 35.72 -12.05 -6.35
CA SER A 527 35.62 -12.62 -5.00
C SER A 527 36.33 -11.72 -3.99
N VAL A 528 37.57 -11.30 -4.29
CA VAL A 528 38.37 -10.44 -3.40
C VAL A 528 37.71 -9.09 -3.16
N VAL A 529 37.06 -8.50 -4.17
CA VAL A 529 36.28 -7.27 -4.00
C VAL A 529 35.04 -7.51 -3.13
N LYS A 530 34.34 -8.65 -3.31
CA LYS A 530 33.15 -8.99 -2.54
C LYS A 530 33.45 -9.27 -1.06
N GLU A 531 34.46 -10.09 -0.77
CA GLU A 531 34.92 -10.39 0.59
C GLU A 531 35.16 -9.08 1.38
N PHE A 532 35.88 -8.14 0.74
CA PHE A 532 36.17 -6.82 1.31
C PHE A 532 34.91 -5.94 1.50
N THR A 533 33.91 -5.99 0.62
CA THR A 533 32.66 -5.22 0.80
C THR A 533 31.74 -5.84 1.85
N ASP A 534 31.74 -7.16 1.98
CA ASP A 534 30.89 -7.91 2.91
C ASP A 534 31.46 -7.89 4.35
N GLY A 535 32.60 -7.23 4.56
CA GLY A 535 33.23 -7.05 5.88
C GLY A 535 34.23 -8.13 6.26
N PHE A 536 34.42 -9.16 5.42
CA PHE A 536 35.50 -10.14 5.57
C PHE A 536 36.81 -9.49 5.11
N ILE A 537 37.52 -8.83 6.03
CA ILE A 537 38.85 -8.28 5.76
C ILE A 537 39.78 -9.43 5.31
N PRO A 538 40.19 -9.52 4.03
CA PRO A 538 41.28 -10.40 3.65
C PRO A 538 42.54 -9.73 4.20
N ASP A 539 43.34 -10.41 5.02
CA ASP A 539 44.44 -9.73 5.72
C ASP A 539 45.51 -9.22 4.74
N ILE A 540 45.40 -7.95 4.36
CA ILE A 540 46.34 -7.25 3.46
C ILE A 540 47.72 -7.07 4.15
N LYS A 541 47.79 -7.25 5.48
CA LYS A 541 49.04 -7.28 6.25
C LYS A 541 49.66 -8.68 6.35
N SER A 542 48.99 -9.71 5.82
CA SER A 542 49.52 -11.09 5.83
C SER A 542 50.81 -11.18 5.00
N PRO A 543 51.92 -11.67 5.56
CA PRO A 543 53.20 -11.73 4.87
C PRO A 543 53.21 -12.71 3.67
N ALA A 544 52.18 -13.55 3.51
CA ALA A 544 52.09 -14.57 2.47
C ALA A 544 51.79 -14.04 1.05
N ARG A 545 51.57 -12.73 0.86
CA ARG A 545 51.24 -12.12 -0.46
C ARG A 545 52.19 -10.98 -0.89
N HIS A 546 53.43 -10.96 -0.41
CA HIS A 546 54.46 -10.02 -0.89
C HIS A 546 55.12 -10.47 -2.21
N LEU A 547 55.06 -9.62 -3.23
CA LEU A 547 55.81 -9.72 -4.49
C LEU A 547 56.35 -8.32 -4.89
N PRO A 548 57.42 -8.24 -5.71
CA PRO A 548 58.31 -7.08 -5.73
C PRO A 548 57.76 -5.82 -6.43
N PRO A 549 58.38 -4.63 -6.20
CA PRO A 549 57.97 -3.39 -6.83
C PRO A 549 58.02 -3.46 -8.37
N ALA A 550 56.92 -3.10 -9.02
CA ALA A 550 56.83 -3.10 -10.48
C ALA A 550 57.84 -2.12 -11.12
N LEU A 551 58.47 -2.57 -12.21
CA LEU A 551 59.60 -1.91 -12.86
C LEU A 551 59.22 -0.58 -13.54
N ARG A 552 60.21 0.33 -13.62
CA ARG A 552 60.11 1.55 -14.44
C ARG A 552 60.10 1.21 -15.93
N PRO A 553 59.32 1.92 -16.78
CA PRO A 553 59.51 1.88 -18.23
C PRO A 553 60.92 2.34 -18.65
N PRO A 554 61.54 1.77 -19.71
CA PRO A 554 62.89 2.14 -20.15
C PRO A 554 63.01 3.54 -20.76
N THR A 555 64.23 4.08 -20.77
CA THR A 555 64.59 5.41 -21.28
C THR A 555 64.75 5.47 -22.81
N VAL A 556 63.67 5.35 -23.59
CA VAL A 556 63.66 5.73 -25.02
C VAL A 556 62.33 6.38 -25.45
N LEU A 557 62.24 7.72 -25.41
CA LEU A 557 61.60 8.56 -26.45
C LEU A 557 61.77 10.10 -26.24
N LYS A 558 62.95 10.56 -25.80
CA LYS A 558 63.26 12.01 -25.65
C LYS A 558 63.53 12.70 -27.00
N SER A 559 62.66 12.52 -28.00
CA SER A 559 63.02 12.84 -29.40
C SER A 559 61.84 13.10 -30.35
N MET A 560 60.80 13.86 -29.95
CA MET A 560 59.85 14.46 -30.93
C MET A 560 59.08 15.73 -30.50
N VAL A 561 59.46 16.38 -29.39
CA VAL A 561 58.80 17.62 -28.88
C VAL A 561 59.19 18.88 -29.67
N ALA A 562 60.04 18.77 -30.69
CA ALA A 562 60.71 19.87 -31.37
C ALA A 562 60.19 20.18 -32.79
N LEU A 563 58.87 20.09 -33.05
CA LEU A 563 58.27 20.67 -34.27
C LEU A 563 56.81 21.11 -34.02
N LYS A 564 56.35 22.14 -34.76
CA LYS A 564 54.98 22.68 -34.76
C LYS A 564 54.47 23.34 -33.46
N ARG A 565 55.31 24.19 -32.84
CA ARG A 565 54.86 25.41 -32.13
C ARG A 565 55.27 26.66 -32.92
N LYS A 566 54.50 27.03 -33.96
CA LYS A 566 54.57 28.32 -34.69
C LYS A 566 53.33 28.47 -35.59
N LEU A 567 52.88 29.72 -35.79
CA LEU A 567 51.67 30.13 -36.55
C LEU A 567 50.35 29.65 -35.87
N PHE A 568 49.52 30.44 -35.19
CA PHE A 568 49.22 31.90 -35.17
C PHE A 568 48.25 32.36 -36.27
N TYR A 569 47.13 32.96 -35.84
CA TYR A 569 46.15 33.80 -36.59
C TYR A 569 45.47 33.22 -37.86
N LEU A 570 44.17 32.94 -37.78
CA LEU A 570 43.11 33.81 -38.34
C LEU A 570 41.68 33.28 -38.06
N ARG A 571 40.69 34.19 -38.06
CA ARG A 571 39.25 33.88 -38.08
C ARG A 571 38.68 34.14 -39.48
N SER A 572 38.14 33.12 -40.16
CA SER A 572 36.99 33.28 -41.08
C SER A 572 36.49 31.95 -41.65
N SER A 573 35.16 31.85 -41.77
CA SER A 573 34.38 31.43 -42.95
C SER A 573 35.09 30.80 -44.17
N PHE A 574 34.51 29.83 -44.91
CA PHE A 574 33.07 29.64 -45.15
C PHE A 574 32.67 28.18 -45.53
N ARG A 575 31.70 27.60 -44.80
CA ARG A 575 30.64 26.61 -45.15
C ARG A 575 30.81 25.49 -46.22
N ARG A 576 30.21 24.33 -45.85
CA ARG A 576 29.60 23.24 -46.69
C ARG A 576 30.61 22.32 -47.42
N SER A 577 30.28 21.08 -47.83
CA SER A 577 29.01 20.29 -47.88
C SER A 577 29.30 18.81 -47.51
N GLN A 578 28.41 17.79 -47.46
CA GLN A 578 26.96 17.51 -47.62
C GLN A 578 26.76 16.06 -47.08
N THR A 579 25.63 15.46 -46.69
CA THR A 579 24.17 15.75 -46.47
C THR A 579 23.69 14.67 -45.46
N ALA A 580 22.51 14.65 -44.82
CA ALA A 580 21.30 15.48 -44.85
C ALA A 580 20.79 15.67 -43.39
N VAL A 581 20.20 16.79 -42.93
CA VAL A 581 19.14 17.65 -43.49
C VAL A 581 17.81 16.87 -43.46
N PHE A 582 16.74 17.30 -42.76
CA PHE A 582 16.20 18.66 -42.68
C PHE A 582 16.09 19.32 -41.28
N CYS A 583 16.14 20.65 -41.29
CA CYS A 583 15.58 21.54 -40.25
C CYS A 583 14.09 21.81 -40.61
N THR A 584 13.22 22.27 -39.71
CA THR A 584 13.15 23.67 -39.27
C THR A 584 12.60 23.86 -37.84
N LYS A 585 12.83 25.05 -37.28
CA LYS A 585 11.92 25.69 -36.32
C LYS A 585 10.91 26.54 -37.10
N PRO A 586 9.68 26.67 -36.60
CA PRO A 586 9.10 28.00 -36.37
C PRO A 586 9.29 28.45 -34.92
N GLU A 587 9.10 29.74 -34.68
CA GLU A 587 9.08 30.32 -33.33
C GLU A 587 7.67 30.27 -32.76
N LEU A 588 7.55 29.86 -31.49
CA LEU A 588 6.37 30.06 -30.67
C LEU A 588 6.82 30.15 -29.20
N THR A 589 6.57 31.33 -28.62
CA THR A 589 6.53 31.67 -27.18
C THR A 589 7.38 30.81 -26.22
N SER A 590 8.60 31.29 -25.92
CA SER A 590 9.41 30.85 -24.79
C SER A 590 8.86 31.35 -23.45
N GLN A 591 7.70 30.83 -23.01
CA GLN A 591 7.06 31.28 -21.75
C GLN A 591 6.13 30.22 -21.11
N ALA A 592 6.67 29.04 -20.78
CA ALA A 592 6.08 28.04 -19.88
C ALA A 592 7.16 27.01 -19.43
N LEU A 593 6.82 26.13 -18.47
CA LEU A 593 7.62 24.97 -18.03
C LEU A 593 8.97 25.29 -17.32
N SER A 594 8.96 26.26 -16.40
CA SER A 594 10.04 26.48 -15.41
C SER A 594 9.88 25.67 -14.11
N VAL A 595 8.77 24.95 -13.95
CA VAL A 595 8.55 23.89 -12.95
C VAL A 595 8.10 22.63 -13.69
N THR A 596 8.63 21.47 -13.31
CA THR A 596 8.11 20.17 -13.72
C THR A 596 8.15 19.23 -12.52
N ASP A 597 7.01 19.17 -11.83
CA ASP A 597 6.67 18.07 -10.93
C ASP A 597 6.52 16.75 -11.72
N ASP A 598 6.48 15.63 -10.98
CA ASP A 598 6.31 14.30 -11.54
C ASP A 598 4.97 14.17 -12.30
N GLN A 599 3.88 14.73 -11.77
CA GLN A 599 2.56 14.68 -12.39
C GLN A 599 2.51 15.38 -13.76
N THR A 600 3.19 16.52 -13.92
CA THR A 600 3.30 17.21 -15.21
C THR A 600 4.15 16.39 -16.18
N LEU A 601 5.21 15.72 -15.71
CA LEU A 601 5.97 14.79 -16.55
C LEU A 601 5.13 13.57 -16.97
N VAL A 602 4.30 13.01 -16.09
CA VAL A 602 3.32 11.95 -16.43
C VAL A 602 2.32 12.47 -17.47
N ARG A 603 1.66 13.61 -17.23
CA ARG A 603 0.67 14.19 -18.17
C ARG A 603 1.27 14.53 -19.54
N ILE A 604 2.52 15.00 -19.59
CA ILE A 604 3.24 15.22 -20.86
C ILE A 604 3.53 13.88 -21.54
N LEU A 605 3.93 12.83 -20.80
CA LEU A 605 4.13 11.50 -21.38
C LEU A 605 2.82 10.89 -21.87
N GLU A 606 1.70 10.99 -21.15
CA GLU A 606 0.39 10.53 -21.62
C GLU A 606 -0.06 11.29 -22.88
N SER A 607 0.15 12.61 -22.93
CA SER A 607 -0.04 13.39 -24.15
C SER A 607 0.88 12.90 -25.28
N CYS A 608 2.11 12.46 -25.00
CA CYS A 608 2.99 11.83 -25.98
C CYS A 608 2.55 10.41 -26.39
N LYS A 609 1.87 9.64 -25.51
CA LYS A 609 1.24 8.33 -25.84
C LYS A 609 0.14 8.56 -26.88
N LEU A 610 -0.74 9.53 -26.64
CA LEU A 610 -1.87 9.86 -27.51
C LEU A 610 -1.47 10.54 -28.83
N SER A 611 -0.42 11.36 -28.82
CA SER A 611 0.07 12.06 -30.03
C SER A 611 1.23 11.33 -30.75
N HIS A 612 1.63 10.15 -30.27
CA HIS A 612 2.80 9.38 -30.71
C HIS A 612 4.12 10.20 -30.78
N ASN A 613 4.23 11.29 -30.00
CA ASN A 613 5.31 12.28 -30.12
C ASN A 613 6.62 11.82 -29.44
N PHE A 614 7.35 10.94 -30.12
CA PHE A 614 8.64 10.42 -29.67
C PHE A 614 9.67 11.52 -29.35
N ARG A 615 9.65 12.67 -30.04
CA ARG A 615 10.66 13.72 -29.85
C ARG A 615 10.49 14.41 -28.51
N THR A 616 9.26 14.72 -28.13
CA THR A 616 8.95 15.24 -26.79
C THR A 616 9.17 14.16 -25.73
N ALA A 617 8.71 12.93 -25.97
CA ALA A 617 8.91 11.81 -25.04
C ALA A 617 10.38 11.55 -24.70
N ASN A 618 11.27 11.55 -25.70
CA ASN A 618 12.70 11.33 -25.50
C ASN A 618 13.39 12.52 -24.81
N THR A 619 12.88 13.74 -25.04
CA THR A 619 13.31 14.94 -24.29
C THR A 619 12.87 14.86 -22.83
N VAL A 620 11.68 14.31 -22.56
CA VAL A 620 11.18 14.05 -21.21
C VAL A 620 11.95 12.92 -20.53
N HIS A 621 12.32 11.84 -21.23
CA HIS A 621 13.21 10.81 -20.67
C HIS A 621 14.56 11.40 -20.24
N GLY A 622 15.17 12.24 -21.10
CA GLY A 622 16.39 12.97 -20.75
C GLY A 622 16.22 13.90 -19.54
N LYS A 623 15.03 14.49 -19.33
CA LYS A 623 14.70 15.22 -18.09
C LYS A 623 14.54 14.26 -16.89
N ILE A 624 13.86 13.13 -17.05
CA ILE A 624 13.59 12.15 -15.99
C ILE A 624 14.90 11.61 -15.42
N ILE A 625 15.85 11.22 -16.27
CA ILE A 625 17.20 10.82 -15.85
C ILE A 625 17.92 12.00 -15.19
N LYS A 626 17.95 13.18 -15.83
CA LYS A 626 18.72 14.34 -15.34
C LYS A 626 18.30 14.86 -13.96
N HIS A 627 17.02 14.71 -13.59
CA HIS A 627 16.49 15.22 -12.31
C HIS A 627 16.21 14.10 -11.29
N GLY A 628 16.73 12.87 -11.49
CA GLY A 628 16.58 11.76 -10.54
C GLY A 628 15.23 11.04 -10.57
N TYR A 629 14.24 11.55 -11.30
CA TYR A 629 12.92 10.93 -11.47
C TYR A 629 12.94 9.52 -12.13
N GLY A 630 14.10 9.05 -12.62
CA GLY A 630 14.28 7.67 -13.09
C GLY A 630 13.95 6.59 -12.04
N MET A 631 13.79 6.96 -10.77
CA MET A 631 13.37 6.08 -9.68
C MET A 631 11.84 5.94 -9.50
N TYR A 632 11.01 6.65 -10.29
CA TYR A 632 9.56 6.71 -10.06
C TYR A 632 8.81 5.67 -10.93
N PRO A 633 8.14 4.64 -10.35
CA PRO A 633 7.49 3.58 -11.12
C PRO A 633 6.41 4.06 -12.09
N LEU A 634 5.66 5.10 -11.72
CA LEU A 634 4.63 5.69 -12.58
C LEU A 634 5.24 6.38 -13.81
N LEU A 635 6.37 7.09 -13.65
CA LEU A 635 7.06 7.74 -14.77
C LEU A 635 7.73 6.72 -15.69
N LEU A 636 8.39 5.70 -15.13
CA LEU A 636 8.99 4.61 -15.91
C LEU A 636 7.94 3.80 -16.68
N SER A 637 6.85 3.37 -16.04
CA SER A 637 5.79 2.61 -16.71
C SER A 637 5.07 3.43 -17.77
N THR A 638 4.84 4.72 -17.54
CA THR A 638 4.29 5.64 -18.56
C THR A 638 5.28 5.85 -19.71
N LEU A 639 6.58 5.99 -19.45
CA LEU A 639 7.60 6.11 -20.50
C LEU A 639 7.72 4.84 -21.35
N LEU A 640 7.66 3.66 -20.72
CA LEU A 640 7.55 2.35 -21.40
C LEU A 640 6.33 2.30 -22.32
N LYS A 641 5.15 2.70 -21.83
CA LYS A 641 3.92 2.81 -22.64
C LYS A 641 4.10 3.75 -23.83
N VAL A 642 4.78 4.88 -23.66
CA VAL A 642 5.06 5.85 -24.75
C VAL A 642 6.04 5.29 -25.76
N TYR A 643 7.13 4.64 -25.35
CA TYR A 643 8.07 4.03 -26.30
C TYR A 643 7.46 2.88 -27.10
N MET A 644 6.55 2.09 -26.51
CA MET A 644 5.75 1.12 -27.25
C MET A 644 4.78 1.80 -28.23
N ALA A 645 4.03 2.82 -27.80
CA ALA A 645 3.12 3.58 -28.65
C ALA A 645 3.85 4.32 -29.81
N CYS A 646 5.07 4.78 -29.59
CA CYS A 646 5.95 5.38 -30.61
C CYS A 646 6.68 4.37 -31.50
N GLN A 647 6.37 3.07 -31.40
CA GLN A 647 7.01 1.97 -32.14
C GLN A 647 8.54 1.96 -31.98
N LYS A 648 9.01 2.06 -30.72
CA LYS A 648 10.43 1.97 -30.34
C LYS A 648 10.69 0.78 -29.38
N PRO A 649 10.45 -0.47 -29.83
CA PRO A 649 10.61 -1.65 -28.98
C PRO A 649 12.04 -1.79 -28.44
N ILE A 650 13.08 -1.43 -29.21
CA ILE A 650 14.48 -1.47 -28.76
C ILE A 650 14.70 -0.53 -27.56
N LEU A 651 14.18 0.71 -27.59
CA LEU A 651 14.32 1.65 -26.47
C LEU A 651 13.46 1.24 -25.26
N ALA A 652 12.28 0.67 -25.49
CA ALA A 652 11.46 0.07 -24.43
C ALA A 652 12.17 -1.13 -23.77
N GLN A 653 12.82 -1.98 -24.56
CA GLN A 653 13.56 -3.15 -24.09
C GLN A 653 14.88 -2.77 -23.41
N GLN A 654 15.57 -1.71 -23.87
CA GLN A 654 16.72 -1.14 -23.19
C GLN A 654 16.33 -0.56 -21.83
N LEU A 655 15.27 0.26 -21.78
CA LEU A 655 14.74 0.80 -20.52
C LEU A 655 14.29 -0.30 -19.55
N LEU A 656 13.62 -1.35 -20.05
CA LEU A 656 13.26 -2.52 -19.25
C LEU A 656 14.49 -3.28 -18.77
N SER A 657 15.51 -3.47 -19.61
CA SER A 657 16.77 -4.12 -19.24
C SER A 657 17.56 -3.32 -18.21
N GLU A 658 17.61 -1.99 -18.33
CA GLU A 658 18.27 -1.11 -17.36
C GLU A 658 17.58 -1.23 -15.99
N VAL A 659 16.24 -1.23 -15.96
CA VAL A 659 15.46 -1.39 -14.73
C VAL A 659 15.55 -2.81 -14.14
N CYS A 660 15.54 -3.87 -14.95
CA CYS A 660 15.61 -5.25 -14.46
C CYS A 660 17.04 -5.73 -14.10
N CYS A 661 18.09 -5.06 -14.61
CA CYS A 661 19.50 -5.43 -14.35
C CYS A 661 20.17 -4.54 -13.30
N THR A 662 19.49 -3.56 -12.72
CA THR A 662 20.06 -2.66 -11.71
C THR A 662 19.47 -2.92 -10.33
N ASN A 663 20.31 -2.87 -9.31
CA ASN A 663 19.89 -2.93 -7.91
C ASN A 663 19.35 -1.57 -7.42
N PHE A 664 18.65 -0.83 -8.30
CA PHE A 664 17.96 0.40 -7.95
C PHE A 664 16.65 0.03 -7.24
N GLY A 665 16.40 0.63 -6.06
CA GLY A 665 15.33 0.25 -5.12
C GLY A 665 13.87 0.34 -5.59
N ILE A 666 13.61 0.47 -6.88
CA ILE A 666 12.31 0.06 -7.43
C ILE A 666 12.29 -1.47 -7.41
N SER A 667 11.62 -2.08 -6.44
CA SER A 667 11.27 -3.50 -6.59
C SER A 667 10.45 -3.64 -7.87
N ALA A 668 10.83 -4.55 -8.78
CA ALA A 668 10.11 -4.74 -10.04
C ALA A 668 8.64 -5.13 -9.83
N ASN A 669 8.34 -5.68 -8.65
CA ASN A 669 7.00 -5.87 -8.09
C ASN A 669 6.14 -4.58 -8.13
N LEU A 670 6.72 -3.39 -7.88
CA LEU A 670 6.03 -2.09 -7.98
C LEU A 670 5.71 -1.70 -9.42
N LEU A 671 6.52 -2.11 -10.40
CA LEU A 671 6.21 -1.88 -11.82
C LEU A 671 5.16 -2.86 -12.33
N ILE A 672 5.23 -4.13 -11.90
CA ILE A 672 4.18 -5.13 -12.14
C ILE A 672 2.84 -4.61 -11.57
N ASP A 673 2.81 -4.20 -10.30
CA ASP A 673 1.64 -3.58 -9.66
C ASP A 673 1.17 -2.30 -10.38
N SER A 674 2.08 -1.42 -10.80
CA SER A 674 1.74 -0.21 -11.56
C SER A 674 1.17 -0.51 -12.96
N PHE A 675 1.56 -1.61 -13.62
CA PHE A 675 0.96 -2.05 -14.88
C PHE A 675 -0.40 -2.72 -14.64
N LEU A 676 -0.53 -3.55 -13.60
CA LEU A 676 -1.78 -4.21 -13.21
C LEU A 676 -2.86 -3.20 -12.77
N LYS A 677 -2.51 -2.22 -11.93
CA LYS A 677 -3.41 -1.10 -11.54
C LYS A 677 -3.85 -0.24 -12.74
N ALA A 678 -3.07 -0.22 -13.81
CA ALA A 678 -3.43 0.43 -15.07
C ALA A 678 -4.16 -0.49 -16.07
N GLY A 679 -4.42 -1.75 -15.72
CA GLY A 679 -5.06 -2.74 -16.60
C GLY A 679 -4.19 -3.27 -17.75
N GLU A 680 -2.89 -2.94 -17.78
CA GLU A 680 -1.98 -3.27 -18.91
C GLU A 680 -1.20 -4.56 -18.62
N ILE A 681 -1.92 -5.68 -18.48
CA ILE A 681 -1.43 -7.00 -18.03
C ILE A 681 -0.33 -7.53 -18.94
N ASP A 682 -0.52 -7.43 -20.27
CA ASP A 682 0.47 -7.70 -21.30
C ASP A 682 1.86 -7.10 -21.02
N MET A 683 1.93 -5.96 -20.30
CA MET A 683 3.19 -5.32 -19.92
C MET A 683 3.69 -5.85 -18.58
N ALA A 684 2.80 -6.08 -17.60
CA ALA A 684 3.14 -6.73 -16.34
C ALA A 684 3.77 -8.11 -16.55
N GLU A 685 3.19 -8.94 -17.43
CA GLU A 685 3.72 -10.27 -17.77
C GLU A 685 5.05 -10.23 -18.52
N LYS A 686 5.29 -9.20 -19.35
CA LYS A 686 6.59 -8.97 -20.00
C LYS A 686 7.67 -8.56 -19.01
N VAL A 687 7.34 -7.71 -18.02
CA VAL A 687 8.25 -7.40 -16.90
C VAL A 687 8.55 -8.67 -16.11
N PHE A 688 7.51 -9.38 -15.67
CA PHE A 688 7.60 -10.64 -14.93
C PHE A 688 8.46 -11.71 -15.67
N SER A 689 8.28 -11.84 -16.99
CA SER A 689 9.05 -12.77 -17.83
C SER A 689 10.53 -12.36 -17.95
N ALA A 690 10.84 -11.07 -17.89
CA ALA A 690 12.20 -10.54 -17.97
C ALA A 690 12.99 -10.61 -16.64
N LEU A 691 12.35 -10.96 -15.51
CA LEU A 691 13.03 -11.04 -14.22
C LEU A 691 13.94 -12.27 -14.11
N PRO A 692 15.21 -12.11 -13.67
CA PRO A 692 16.14 -13.23 -13.50
C PRO A 692 15.87 -14.04 -12.22
N ILE A 693 15.27 -13.41 -11.20
CA ILE A 693 14.86 -14.01 -9.93
C ILE A 693 13.42 -13.56 -9.67
N ARG A 694 12.58 -14.46 -9.14
CA ARG A 694 11.19 -14.21 -8.78
C ARG A 694 10.98 -14.73 -7.37
N ASP A 695 10.47 -13.90 -6.46
CA ASP A 695 10.12 -14.32 -5.11
C ASP A 695 8.61 -14.60 -4.98
N VAL A 696 8.18 -15.06 -3.80
CA VAL A 696 6.76 -15.36 -3.52
C VAL A 696 5.87 -14.12 -3.73
N VAL A 697 6.37 -12.91 -3.47
CA VAL A 697 5.63 -11.65 -3.69
C VAL A 697 5.50 -11.35 -5.18
N THR A 698 6.56 -11.58 -5.98
CA THR A 698 6.50 -11.47 -7.45
C THR A 698 5.45 -12.41 -8.05
N TRP A 699 5.38 -13.67 -7.59
CA TRP A 699 4.35 -14.62 -8.02
C TRP A 699 2.95 -14.23 -7.55
N ASN A 700 2.78 -13.88 -6.27
CA ASN A 700 1.50 -13.45 -5.72
C ASN A 700 0.92 -12.22 -6.43
N LEU A 701 1.77 -11.28 -6.85
CA LEU A 701 1.35 -10.11 -7.62
C LEU A 701 0.85 -10.46 -9.02
N ILE A 702 1.55 -11.31 -9.78
CA ILE A 702 1.13 -11.64 -11.15
C ILE A 702 -0.09 -12.58 -11.17
N ILE A 703 -0.17 -13.53 -10.22
CA ILE A 703 -1.33 -14.43 -10.05
C ILE A 703 -2.55 -13.60 -9.59
N GLY A 704 -2.42 -12.83 -8.50
CA GLY A 704 -3.50 -11.98 -7.99
C GLY A 704 -3.92 -10.88 -8.97
N GLY A 705 -2.99 -10.37 -9.77
CA GLY A 705 -3.24 -9.44 -10.87
C GLY A 705 -4.12 -10.02 -11.96
N ASN A 706 -3.75 -11.19 -12.49
CA ASN A 706 -4.55 -11.89 -13.49
C ASN A 706 -5.96 -12.24 -12.96
N VAL A 707 -6.09 -12.66 -11.70
CA VAL A 707 -7.40 -12.92 -11.06
C VAL A 707 -8.25 -11.64 -10.94
N LYS A 708 -7.67 -10.52 -10.52
CA LYS A 708 -8.38 -9.22 -10.45
C LYS A 708 -8.89 -8.76 -11.82
N SER A 709 -8.15 -9.06 -12.88
CA SER A 709 -8.48 -8.69 -14.25
C SER A 709 -9.36 -9.70 -15.01
N GLY A 710 -9.66 -10.86 -14.43
CA GLY A 710 -10.54 -11.88 -15.02
C GLY A 710 -9.86 -12.99 -15.83
N PHE A 711 -8.53 -13.01 -15.86
CA PHE A 711 -7.69 -13.99 -16.55
C PHE A 711 -7.44 -15.20 -15.64
N PHE A 712 -8.51 -15.92 -15.34
CA PHE A 712 -8.54 -16.95 -14.30
C PHE A 712 -7.83 -18.25 -14.71
N VAL A 713 -7.70 -18.55 -16.00
CA VAL A 713 -7.04 -19.78 -16.49
C VAL A 713 -5.53 -19.55 -16.45
N GLU A 714 -5.12 -18.38 -16.88
CA GLU A 714 -3.76 -17.84 -16.89
C GLU A 714 -3.20 -17.77 -15.46
N ALA A 715 -4.00 -17.31 -14.49
CA ALA A 715 -3.64 -17.33 -13.07
C ALA A 715 -3.41 -18.74 -12.50
N ILE A 716 -4.17 -19.75 -12.96
CA ILE A 716 -3.98 -21.15 -12.56
C ILE A 716 -2.72 -21.74 -13.21
N GLU A 717 -2.41 -21.35 -14.45
CA GLU A 717 -1.20 -21.81 -15.14
C GLU A 717 0.07 -21.20 -14.54
N LEU A 718 0.04 -19.90 -14.19
CA LEU A 718 1.11 -19.24 -13.43
C LEU A 718 1.34 -19.91 -12.07
N PHE A 719 0.29 -20.39 -11.40
CA PHE A 719 0.44 -21.16 -10.16
C PHE A 719 1.14 -22.52 -10.37
N LYS A 720 0.88 -23.22 -11.48
CA LYS A 720 1.64 -24.44 -11.82
C LYS A 720 3.12 -24.11 -12.06
N GLN A 721 3.42 -23.05 -12.80
CA GLN A 721 4.79 -22.62 -13.07
C GLN A 721 5.54 -22.23 -11.77
N MET A 722 4.86 -21.61 -10.81
CA MET A 722 5.41 -21.34 -9.48
C MET A 722 5.85 -22.64 -8.78
N LEU A 723 5.00 -23.66 -8.78
CA LEU A 723 5.30 -24.98 -8.21
C LEU A 723 6.45 -25.68 -8.94
N GLU A 724 6.49 -25.60 -10.28
CA GLU A 724 7.59 -26.13 -11.11
C GLU A 724 8.94 -25.46 -10.80
N THR A 725 8.95 -24.19 -10.39
CA THR A 725 10.15 -23.49 -9.93
C THR A 725 10.59 -23.83 -8.49
N ASN A 726 9.92 -24.77 -7.81
CA ASN A 726 10.14 -25.14 -6.40
C ASN A 726 10.00 -23.96 -5.40
N ILE A 727 9.19 -22.95 -5.74
CA ILE A 727 8.89 -21.84 -4.85
C ILE A 727 7.63 -22.19 -4.04
N GLU A 728 7.75 -22.22 -2.72
CA GLU A 728 6.66 -22.59 -1.82
C GLU A 728 5.53 -21.54 -1.83
N PRO A 729 4.27 -21.93 -2.10
CA PRO A 729 3.11 -21.04 -2.01
C PRO A 729 2.77 -20.63 -0.58
N ASP A 730 2.25 -19.41 -0.42
CA ASP A 730 1.73 -18.91 0.85
C ASP A 730 0.19 -18.81 0.86
N GLY A 731 -0.37 -18.33 1.98
CA GLY A 731 -1.82 -18.14 2.13
C GLY A 731 -2.43 -17.16 1.12
N PHE A 732 -1.67 -16.17 0.62
CA PHE A 732 -2.13 -15.24 -0.42
C PHE A 732 -2.11 -15.90 -1.80
N THR A 733 -1.12 -16.77 -2.08
CA THR A 733 -1.12 -17.60 -3.29
C THR A 733 -2.38 -18.46 -3.32
N PHE A 734 -2.63 -19.23 -2.25
CA PHE A 734 -3.79 -20.11 -2.15
C PHE A 734 -5.11 -19.34 -2.26
N ALA A 735 -5.30 -18.25 -1.51
CA ALA A 735 -6.52 -17.44 -1.60
C ALA A 735 -6.78 -16.90 -3.02
N SER A 736 -5.72 -16.46 -3.73
CA SER A 736 -5.82 -15.97 -5.11
C SER A 736 -6.24 -17.06 -6.09
N VAL A 737 -5.61 -18.23 -6.03
CA VAL A 737 -5.90 -19.36 -6.94
C VAL A 737 -7.26 -20.00 -6.63
N ILE A 738 -7.67 -20.07 -5.37
CA ILE A 738 -9.01 -20.52 -4.97
C ILE A 738 -10.09 -19.60 -5.53
N ASN A 739 -9.89 -18.27 -5.51
CA ASN A 739 -10.77 -17.31 -6.17
C ASN A 739 -10.79 -17.52 -7.70
N ALA A 740 -9.65 -17.79 -8.34
CA ALA A 740 -9.61 -18.15 -9.78
C ALA A 740 -10.49 -19.38 -10.10
N CYS A 741 -10.32 -20.47 -9.33
CA CYS A 741 -11.12 -21.69 -9.46
C CYS A 741 -12.61 -21.41 -9.21
N SER A 742 -12.93 -20.63 -8.17
CA SER A 742 -14.29 -20.20 -7.82
C SER A 742 -14.97 -19.44 -8.97
N ARG A 743 -14.26 -18.47 -9.56
CA ARG A 743 -14.78 -17.63 -10.65
C ARG A 743 -15.06 -18.45 -11.91
N LEU A 744 -14.18 -19.38 -12.27
CA LEU A 744 -14.39 -20.34 -13.37
C LEU A 744 -15.48 -21.39 -13.08
N GLY A 745 -15.67 -21.78 -11.83
CA GLY A 745 -16.40 -23.00 -11.47
C GLY A 745 -15.58 -24.28 -11.70
N ALA A 746 -14.24 -24.18 -11.68
CA ALA A 746 -13.31 -25.27 -11.95
C ALA A 746 -13.13 -26.16 -10.71
N LEU A 747 -14.06 -27.07 -10.49
CA LEU A 747 -14.13 -27.93 -9.30
C LEU A 747 -12.92 -28.86 -9.15
N SER A 748 -12.38 -29.37 -10.26
CA SER A 748 -11.26 -30.31 -10.27
C SER A 748 -9.97 -29.61 -9.87
N HIS A 749 -9.73 -28.42 -10.43
CA HIS A 749 -8.64 -27.54 -10.01
C HIS A 749 -8.82 -27.10 -8.55
N GLY A 750 -10.01 -26.65 -8.15
CA GLY A 750 -10.29 -26.24 -6.77
C GLY A 750 -10.08 -27.36 -5.73
N LYS A 751 -10.40 -28.61 -6.08
CA LYS A 751 -10.08 -29.79 -5.27
C LYS A 751 -8.58 -30.07 -5.21
N TRP A 752 -7.87 -30.01 -6.33
CA TRP A 752 -6.42 -30.20 -6.37
C TRP A 752 -5.69 -29.17 -5.49
N VAL A 753 -6.05 -27.88 -5.61
CA VAL A 753 -5.51 -26.81 -4.75
C VAL A 753 -5.82 -27.06 -3.27
N HIS A 754 -7.05 -27.46 -2.94
CA HIS A 754 -7.43 -27.77 -1.56
C HIS A 754 -6.67 -28.98 -0.98
N ASN A 755 -6.45 -30.03 -1.77
CA ASN A 755 -5.61 -31.16 -1.36
C ASN A 755 -4.15 -30.74 -1.15
N LEU A 756 -3.60 -29.93 -2.06
CA LEU A 756 -2.24 -29.42 -1.96
C LEU A 756 -2.02 -28.57 -0.70
N MET A 757 -3.02 -27.79 -0.25
CA MET A 757 -2.98 -27.08 1.04
C MET A 757 -2.86 -28.04 2.23
N ILE A 758 -3.57 -29.17 2.19
CA ILE A 758 -3.54 -30.19 3.25
C ILE A 758 -2.19 -30.91 3.25
N GLU A 759 -1.66 -31.25 2.08
CA GLU A 759 -0.32 -31.86 1.91
C GLU A 759 0.79 -30.93 2.41
N LYS A 760 0.69 -29.62 2.10
CA LYS A 760 1.59 -28.55 2.56
C LYS A 760 1.33 -28.09 4.01
N LYS A 761 0.30 -28.64 4.69
CA LYS A 761 -0.11 -28.33 6.07
C LYS A 761 -0.39 -26.84 6.32
N ILE A 762 -1.00 -26.15 5.36
CA ILE A 762 -1.38 -24.75 5.47
C ILE A 762 -2.50 -24.58 6.51
N GLU A 763 -2.31 -23.70 7.49
CA GLU A 763 -3.31 -23.43 8.52
C GLU A 763 -4.52 -22.66 7.95
N LEU A 764 -5.73 -23.19 8.16
CA LEU A 764 -6.97 -22.59 7.68
C LEU A 764 -7.43 -21.44 8.57
N ASN A 765 -6.87 -20.26 8.34
CA ASN A 765 -7.42 -19.00 8.86
C ASN A 765 -8.80 -18.68 8.22
N TYR A 766 -9.44 -17.59 8.66
CA TYR A 766 -10.78 -17.24 8.16
C TYR A 766 -10.81 -16.81 6.69
N ILE A 767 -9.70 -16.26 6.16
CA ILE A 767 -9.57 -15.84 4.76
C ILE A 767 -9.55 -17.06 3.85
N LEU A 768 -8.75 -18.07 4.18
CA LEU A 768 -8.70 -19.34 3.45
C LEU A 768 -10.01 -20.13 3.62
N SER A 769 -10.60 -20.12 4.81
CA SER A 769 -11.90 -20.78 5.09
C SER A 769 -13.03 -20.16 4.26
N SER A 770 -13.16 -18.84 4.25
CA SER A 770 -14.18 -18.14 3.45
C SER A 770 -13.95 -18.29 1.94
N ALA A 771 -12.70 -18.24 1.47
CA ALA A 771 -12.36 -18.51 0.07
C ALA A 771 -12.74 -19.94 -0.37
N LEU A 772 -12.49 -20.95 0.46
CA LEU A 772 -12.91 -22.33 0.20
C LEU A 772 -14.43 -22.49 0.20
N VAL A 773 -15.14 -21.83 1.12
CA VAL A 773 -16.61 -21.83 1.18
C VAL A 773 -17.21 -21.19 -0.08
N ASP A 774 -16.70 -20.04 -0.54
CA ASP A 774 -17.12 -19.41 -1.80
C ASP A 774 -16.81 -20.34 -3.00
N MET A 775 -15.61 -20.92 -3.06
CA MET A 775 -15.20 -21.81 -4.16
C MET A 775 -16.08 -23.06 -4.26
N TYR A 776 -16.27 -23.82 -3.17
CA TYR A 776 -17.14 -25.00 -3.22
C TYR A 776 -18.60 -24.62 -3.51
N SER A 777 -19.08 -23.45 -3.05
CA SER A 777 -20.41 -22.94 -3.41
C SER A 777 -20.51 -22.64 -4.91
N ARG A 778 -19.58 -21.87 -5.48
CA ARG A 778 -19.54 -21.46 -6.90
C ARG A 778 -19.12 -22.57 -7.87
N CYS A 779 -18.58 -23.68 -7.35
CA CYS A 779 -18.31 -24.93 -8.07
C CYS A 779 -19.44 -25.98 -7.89
N GLY A 780 -20.63 -25.59 -7.42
CA GLY A 780 -21.82 -26.46 -7.40
C GLY A 780 -21.80 -27.54 -6.31
N ARG A 781 -21.09 -27.30 -5.21
CA ARG A 781 -20.88 -28.25 -4.10
C ARG A 781 -21.23 -27.59 -2.76
N ILE A 782 -22.45 -27.04 -2.68
CA ILE A 782 -22.94 -26.30 -1.52
C ILE A 782 -22.91 -27.10 -0.21
N GLU A 783 -23.17 -28.40 -0.23
CA GLU A 783 -23.05 -29.26 0.97
C GLU A 783 -21.58 -29.44 1.42
N THR A 784 -20.61 -29.39 0.50
CA THR A 784 -19.19 -29.35 0.86
C THR A 784 -18.82 -27.99 1.47
N ALA A 785 -19.37 -26.89 0.94
CA ALA A 785 -19.20 -25.56 1.53
C ALA A 785 -19.83 -25.46 2.93
N LYS A 786 -21.04 -26.01 3.15
CA LYS A 786 -21.67 -26.14 4.48
C LYS A 786 -20.81 -26.95 5.46
N SER A 787 -20.20 -28.04 5.01
CA SER A 787 -19.29 -28.86 5.83
C SER A 787 -18.03 -28.08 6.24
N ILE A 788 -17.38 -27.39 5.30
CA ILE A 788 -16.20 -26.54 5.57
C ILE A 788 -16.58 -25.39 6.52
N PHE A 789 -17.70 -24.69 6.27
CA PHE A 789 -18.24 -23.67 7.16
C PHE A 789 -18.49 -24.21 8.58
N SER A 790 -19.05 -25.42 8.70
CA SER A 790 -19.34 -26.05 9.99
C SER A 790 -18.07 -26.32 10.78
N ASN A 791 -17.00 -26.80 10.11
CA ASN A 791 -15.72 -27.13 10.74
C ASN A 791 -14.79 -25.92 10.94
N ALA A 792 -14.99 -24.82 10.22
CA ALA A 792 -14.17 -23.61 10.33
C ALA A 792 -14.39 -22.84 11.65
N GLN A 793 -13.35 -22.15 12.12
CA GLN A 793 -13.44 -21.20 13.24
C GLN A 793 -14.23 -19.97 12.81
N LYS A 794 -15.38 -19.69 13.44
CA LYS A 794 -16.33 -18.64 13.03
C LYS A 794 -15.99 -17.26 13.61
N THR A 795 -14.70 -16.92 13.62
CA THR A 795 -14.14 -15.73 14.27
C THR A 795 -14.35 -14.41 13.52
N ASP A 796 -14.81 -14.47 12.27
CA ASP A 796 -14.91 -13.31 11.38
C ASP A 796 -16.18 -13.39 10.50
N VAL A 797 -16.73 -12.22 10.18
CA VAL A 797 -17.96 -12.02 9.41
C VAL A 797 -17.84 -12.55 7.98
N SER A 798 -16.65 -12.54 7.37
CA SER A 798 -16.43 -13.01 5.99
C SER A 798 -16.79 -14.48 5.76
N ILE A 799 -16.63 -15.35 6.77
CA ILE A 799 -17.01 -16.77 6.68
C ILE A 799 -18.54 -16.90 6.57
N TRP A 800 -19.28 -16.16 7.39
CA TRP A 800 -20.75 -16.11 7.37
C TRP A 800 -21.24 -15.54 6.04
N ASN A 801 -20.64 -14.44 5.58
CA ASN A 801 -20.95 -13.82 4.30
C ASN A 801 -20.68 -14.77 3.11
N ALA A 802 -19.60 -15.56 3.14
CA ALA A 802 -19.28 -16.52 2.08
C ALA A 802 -20.36 -17.62 1.97
N ILE A 803 -20.82 -18.19 3.09
CA ILE A 803 -21.86 -19.22 3.05
C ILE A 803 -23.26 -18.63 2.73
N ILE A 804 -23.61 -17.46 3.25
CA ILE A 804 -24.90 -16.78 2.95
C ILE A 804 -24.99 -16.47 1.45
N ASN A 805 -23.93 -15.90 0.87
CA ASN A 805 -23.87 -15.65 -0.58
C ASN A 805 -23.87 -16.96 -1.39
N GLY A 806 -23.19 -18.01 -0.90
CA GLY A 806 -23.26 -19.35 -1.49
C GLY A 806 -24.69 -19.89 -1.58
N LEU A 807 -25.42 -19.85 -0.46
CA LEU A 807 -26.82 -20.28 -0.38
C LEU A 807 -27.74 -19.41 -1.24
N ALA A 808 -27.51 -18.09 -1.31
CA ALA A 808 -28.24 -17.17 -2.18
C ALA A 808 -28.09 -17.54 -3.67
N ILE A 809 -26.89 -17.84 -4.14
CA ILE A 809 -26.63 -18.23 -5.56
C ILE A 809 -27.26 -19.59 -5.87
N HIS A 810 -27.39 -20.50 -4.89
CA HIS A 810 -28.12 -21.76 -5.06
C HIS A 810 -29.66 -21.61 -4.99
N GLY A 811 -30.17 -20.51 -4.43
CA GLY A 811 -31.60 -20.29 -4.18
C GLY A 811 -32.11 -21.01 -2.93
N LEU A 812 -31.27 -21.14 -1.91
CA LEU A 812 -31.58 -21.77 -0.63
C LEU A 812 -31.84 -20.71 0.44
N ALA A 813 -32.85 -19.85 0.23
CA ALA A 813 -33.10 -18.72 1.14
C ALA A 813 -33.45 -19.13 2.57
N VAL A 814 -34.13 -20.26 2.78
CA VAL A 814 -34.44 -20.77 4.12
C VAL A 814 -33.15 -21.14 4.88
N ASP A 815 -32.21 -21.80 4.22
CA ASP A 815 -30.88 -22.08 4.77
C ASP A 815 -30.13 -20.77 5.06
N ALA A 816 -30.17 -19.80 4.13
CA ALA A 816 -29.49 -18.51 4.29
C ALA A 816 -30.03 -17.72 5.50
N ILE A 817 -31.35 -17.72 5.71
CA ILE A 817 -32.03 -17.13 6.86
C ILE A 817 -31.65 -17.89 8.15
N SER A 818 -31.60 -19.21 8.11
CA SER A 818 -31.18 -20.02 9.26
C SER A 818 -29.72 -19.76 9.67
N ILE A 819 -28.84 -19.55 8.69
CA ILE A 819 -27.45 -19.13 8.93
C ILE A 819 -27.37 -17.68 9.44
N PHE A 820 -28.14 -16.74 8.89
CA PHE A 820 -28.21 -15.35 9.38
C PHE A 820 -28.61 -15.33 10.86
N SER A 821 -29.71 -15.98 11.24
CA SER A 821 -30.10 -16.02 12.65
C SER A 821 -29.23 -16.92 13.53
N ALA A 822 -28.32 -17.71 12.98
CA ALA A 822 -27.23 -18.32 13.74
C ALA A 822 -26.06 -17.33 13.97
N MET A 823 -25.76 -16.49 12.98
CA MET A 823 -24.79 -15.39 13.09
C MET A 823 -25.20 -14.39 14.18
N GLU A 824 -26.49 -14.02 14.24
CA GLU A 824 -27.07 -13.15 15.27
C GLU A 824 -26.93 -13.70 16.71
N ARG A 825 -26.62 -14.99 16.87
CA ARG A 825 -26.42 -15.64 18.18
C ARG A 825 -24.95 -15.89 18.52
N GLU A 826 -24.03 -15.62 17.59
CA GLU A 826 -22.60 -15.89 17.78
C GLU A 826 -21.92 -14.72 18.50
N LYS A 827 -21.12 -15.01 19.53
CA LYS A 827 -20.59 -13.94 20.40
C LYS A 827 -19.46 -13.17 19.72
N GLY A 828 -19.63 -11.85 19.59
CA GLY A 828 -18.65 -10.95 18.99
C GLY A 828 -18.76 -10.83 17.46
N ILE A 829 -19.77 -11.45 16.85
CA ILE A 829 -20.08 -11.32 15.42
C ILE A 829 -21.30 -10.40 15.27
N SER A 830 -21.27 -9.50 14.30
CA SER A 830 -22.42 -8.68 13.88
C SER A 830 -22.57 -8.76 12.37
N PRO A 831 -23.79 -8.86 11.82
CA PRO A 831 -24.07 -8.59 10.42
C PRO A 831 -23.45 -7.29 9.92
N ASP A 832 -22.96 -7.30 8.68
CA ASP A 832 -22.41 -6.14 7.96
C ASP A 832 -23.19 -5.87 6.66
N SER A 833 -22.76 -4.86 5.89
CA SER A 833 -23.33 -4.53 4.56
C SER A 833 -23.40 -5.75 3.64
N VAL A 834 -22.31 -6.53 3.56
CA VAL A 834 -22.22 -7.71 2.70
C VAL A 834 -23.13 -8.86 3.18
N THR A 835 -23.40 -8.96 4.49
CA THR A 835 -24.41 -9.87 5.05
C THR A 835 -25.80 -9.53 4.50
N PHE A 836 -26.16 -8.24 4.52
CA PHE A 836 -27.47 -7.78 4.07
C PHE A 836 -27.65 -7.85 2.55
N ILE A 837 -26.62 -7.55 1.76
CA ILE A 837 -26.61 -7.81 0.31
C ILE A 837 -26.87 -9.31 0.04
N GLY A 838 -26.20 -10.20 0.78
CA GLY A 838 -26.37 -11.65 0.63
C GLY A 838 -27.80 -12.14 0.95
N ILE A 839 -28.38 -11.69 2.07
CA ILE A 839 -29.72 -12.15 2.49
C ILE A 839 -30.86 -11.58 1.64
N ILE A 840 -30.75 -10.33 1.18
CA ILE A 840 -31.72 -9.72 0.24
C ILE A 840 -31.61 -10.42 -1.13
N THR A 841 -30.40 -10.75 -1.60
CA THR A 841 -30.20 -11.54 -2.82
C THR A 841 -30.81 -12.95 -2.69
N ALA A 842 -30.68 -13.60 -1.54
CA ALA A 842 -31.33 -14.89 -1.29
C ALA A 842 -32.85 -14.79 -1.38
N CYS A 843 -33.44 -13.76 -0.75
CA CYS A 843 -34.87 -13.47 -0.83
C CYS A 843 -35.32 -13.20 -2.28
N SER A 844 -34.52 -12.42 -3.04
CA SER A 844 -34.75 -12.12 -4.45
C SER A 844 -34.80 -13.38 -5.32
N HIS A 845 -33.87 -14.31 -5.14
CA HIS A 845 -33.82 -15.58 -5.89
C HIS A 845 -34.94 -16.57 -5.55
N CYS A 846 -35.73 -16.31 -4.49
CA CYS A 846 -36.81 -17.17 -4.00
C CYS A 846 -38.18 -16.47 -3.96
N GLY A 847 -38.29 -15.21 -4.40
CA GLY A 847 -39.55 -14.46 -4.41
C GLY A 847 -40.04 -14.00 -3.02
N LEU A 848 -39.17 -14.00 -2.01
CA LEU A 848 -39.50 -13.65 -0.63
C LEU A 848 -39.53 -12.12 -0.43
N LEU A 849 -40.50 -11.47 -1.09
CA LEU A 849 -40.63 -10.02 -1.21
C LEU A 849 -40.74 -9.30 0.14
N GLU A 850 -41.54 -9.84 1.06
CA GLU A 850 -41.77 -9.24 2.39
C GLU A 850 -40.52 -9.37 3.26
N GLN A 851 -39.86 -10.54 3.23
CA GLN A 851 -38.64 -10.82 3.98
C GLN A 851 -37.47 -9.95 3.48
N GLY A 852 -37.31 -9.79 2.15
CA GLY A 852 -36.28 -8.92 1.58
C GLY A 852 -36.46 -7.44 2.00
N GLN A 853 -37.71 -6.93 1.95
CA GLN A 853 -38.03 -5.60 2.48
C GLN A 853 -37.79 -5.49 3.99
N TRP A 854 -38.09 -6.54 4.76
CA TRP A 854 -37.84 -6.58 6.19
C TRP A 854 -36.34 -6.52 6.51
N TYR A 855 -35.49 -7.32 5.84
CA TYR A 855 -34.03 -7.26 6.03
C TYR A 855 -33.44 -5.89 5.65
N PHE A 856 -33.89 -5.26 4.56
CA PHE A 856 -33.47 -3.91 4.17
C PHE A 856 -33.85 -2.84 5.21
N ASN A 857 -34.97 -3.04 5.92
CA ASN A 857 -35.39 -2.19 7.05
C ASN A 857 -34.61 -2.51 8.34
N LEU A 858 -34.35 -3.78 8.62
CA LEU A 858 -33.63 -4.27 9.81
C LEU A 858 -32.21 -3.72 9.85
N MET A 859 -31.52 -3.79 8.72
CA MET A 859 -30.20 -3.21 8.46
C MET A 859 -30.11 -1.75 8.92
N GLN A 860 -31.07 -0.92 8.51
CA GLN A 860 -31.10 0.51 8.82
C GLN A 860 -31.53 0.79 10.27
N LYS A 861 -32.54 0.08 10.77
CA LYS A 861 -33.23 0.42 12.04
C LYS A 861 -32.61 -0.24 13.28
N SER A 862 -32.01 -1.42 13.13
CA SER A 862 -31.45 -2.20 14.24
C SER A 862 -29.93 -2.27 14.21
N TYR A 863 -29.33 -2.33 13.00
CA TYR A 863 -27.87 -2.38 12.83
C TYR A 863 -27.24 -1.03 12.43
N LEU A 864 -28.06 0.00 12.19
CA LEU A 864 -27.64 1.36 11.81
C LEU A 864 -26.76 1.44 10.54
N ILE A 865 -26.74 0.38 9.73
CA ILE A 865 -26.00 0.29 8.48
C ILE A 865 -26.71 1.13 7.42
N ARG A 866 -25.97 2.06 6.80
CA ARG A 866 -26.49 2.90 5.72
C ARG A 866 -26.55 2.09 4.42
N PRO A 867 -27.65 2.13 3.64
CA PRO A 867 -27.72 1.38 2.40
C PRO A 867 -26.74 1.91 1.35
N GLU A 868 -25.82 1.05 0.92
CA GLU A 868 -24.93 1.27 -0.23
C GLU A 868 -25.62 0.85 -1.54
N ILE A 869 -25.03 1.19 -2.69
CA ILE A 869 -25.67 1.04 -4.01
C ILE A 869 -26.02 -0.42 -4.37
N GLU A 870 -25.25 -1.37 -3.87
CA GLU A 870 -25.47 -2.82 -4.00
C GLU A 870 -26.76 -3.27 -3.29
N HIS A 871 -27.12 -2.65 -2.18
CA HIS A 871 -28.37 -2.94 -1.45
C HIS A 871 -29.58 -2.43 -2.23
N TYR A 872 -29.48 -1.23 -2.79
CA TYR A 872 -30.48 -0.69 -3.72
C TYR A 872 -30.61 -1.59 -4.95
N GLY A 873 -29.49 -2.07 -5.52
CA GLY A 873 -29.49 -3.05 -6.61
C GLY A 873 -30.18 -4.37 -6.26
N ALA A 874 -29.93 -4.92 -5.06
CA ALA A 874 -30.59 -6.14 -4.58
C ALA A 874 -32.10 -5.94 -4.36
N MET A 875 -32.52 -4.77 -3.85
CA MET A 875 -33.93 -4.40 -3.73
C MET A 875 -34.60 -4.18 -5.09
N VAL A 876 -33.91 -3.57 -6.06
CA VAL A 876 -34.39 -3.41 -7.43
C VAL A 876 -34.56 -4.76 -8.12
N ASP A 877 -33.64 -5.71 -7.92
CA ASP A 877 -33.76 -7.10 -8.40
C ASP A 877 -34.96 -7.84 -7.76
N LEU A 878 -35.17 -7.68 -6.45
CA LEU A 878 -36.31 -8.23 -5.71
C LEU A 878 -37.66 -7.76 -6.28
N PHE A 879 -37.85 -6.44 -6.43
CA PHE A 879 -39.07 -5.87 -7.03
C PHE A 879 -39.20 -6.22 -8.52
N ALA A 880 -38.11 -6.24 -9.26
CA ALA A 880 -38.06 -6.60 -10.68
C ALA A 880 -38.56 -8.02 -10.95
N ARG A 881 -38.11 -9.00 -10.16
CA ARG A 881 -38.57 -10.40 -10.27
C ARG A 881 -40.03 -10.57 -9.85
N ALA A 882 -40.46 -9.84 -8.81
CA ALA A 882 -41.85 -9.78 -8.39
C ALA A 882 -42.79 -9.08 -9.41
N GLY A 883 -42.25 -8.46 -10.47
CA GLY A 883 -43.03 -7.72 -11.47
C GLY A 883 -43.46 -6.32 -11.05
N LEU A 884 -43.02 -5.86 -9.86
CA LEU A 884 -43.34 -4.59 -9.25
C LEU A 884 -42.44 -3.46 -9.81
N LEU A 885 -42.41 -3.35 -11.14
CA LEU A 885 -41.48 -2.48 -11.88
C LEU A 885 -41.59 -1.00 -11.52
N GLU A 886 -42.79 -0.52 -11.14
CA GLU A 886 -42.97 0.87 -10.71
C GLU A 886 -42.34 1.10 -9.32
N GLN A 887 -42.35 0.10 -8.42
CA GLN A 887 -41.64 0.15 -7.12
C GLN A 887 -40.13 0.00 -7.31
N ALA A 888 -39.70 -0.86 -8.23
CA ALA A 888 -38.29 -0.95 -8.63
C ALA A 888 -37.79 0.39 -9.20
N TYR A 889 -38.60 1.11 -9.99
CA TYR A 889 -38.26 2.44 -10.48
C TYR A 889 -38.29 3.49 -9.37
N ALA A 890 -39.26 3.46 -8.45
CA ALA A 890 -39.29 4.35 -7.28
C ALA A 890 -38.02 4.21 -6.41
N MET A 891 -37.61 2.98 -6.11
CA MET A 891 -36.38 2.67 -5.35
C MET A 891 -35.11 3.27 -6.00
N ILE A 892 -35.07 3.44 -7.33
CA ILE A 892 -33.96 4.07 -8.07
C ILE A 892 -34.03 5.61 -8.02
N ASN A 893 -35.20 6.20 -7.79
CA ASN A 893 -35.36 7.65 -7.64
C ASN A 893 -35.25 8.10 -6.16
N GLU A 894 -35.47 7.20 -5.20
CA GLU A 894 -35.39 7.45 -3.75
C GLU A 894 -33.99 7.25 -3.16
N MET A 895 -33.06 6.63 -3.89
CA MET A 895 -31.69 6.37 -3.43
C MET A 895 -30.84 7.66 -3.38
N PRO A 896 -30.00 7.87 -2.33
CA PRO A 896 -29.30 9.12 -2.09
C PRO A 896 -28.00 9.32 -2.91
N MET A 897 -27.75 8.49 -3.94
CA MET A 897 -26.56 8.51 -4.79
C MET A 897 -26.93 8.33 -6.27
N GLU A 898 -26.04 8.69 -7.22
CA GLU A 898 -26.30 8.39 -8.63
C GLU A 898 -26.45 6.87 -8.87
N PRO A 899 -27.51 6.40 -9.56
CA PRO A 899 -27.67 4.99 -9.85
C PRO A 899 -26.71 4.52 -10.94
N ASP A 900 -26.08 3.38 -10.72
CA ASP A 900 -25.07 2.82 -11.61
C ASP A 900 -25.68 2.04 -12.79
N VAL A 901 -24.81 1.57 -13.68
CA VAL A 901 -25.21 0.83 -14.87
C VAL A 901 -25.76 -0.57 -14.52
N VAL A 902 -25.36 -1.19 -13.40
CA VAL A 902 -25.90 -2.50 -12.95
C VAL A 902 -27.33 -2.37 -12.45
N VAL A 903 -27.64 -1.35 -11.64
CA VAL A 903 -28.99 -1.05 -11.16
C VAL A 903 -29.93 -0.80 -12.34
N TRP A 904 -29.56 0.09 -13.28
CA TRP A 904 -30.37 0.35 -14.47
C TRP A 904 -30.55 -0.89 -15.37
N ARG A 905 -29.49 -1.70 -15.59
CA ARG A 905 -29.57 -2.95 -16.37
C ARG A 905 -30.48 -4.00 -15.74
N THR A 906 -30.53 -4.05 -14.42
CA THR A 906 -31.42 -4.97 -13.67
C THR A 906 -32.87 -4.64 -13.97
N LEU A 907 -33.27 -3.36 -13.83
CA LEU A 907 -34.61 -2.91 -14.21
C LEU A 907 -34.88 -3.11 -15.71
N LEU A 908 -33.91 -2.82 -16.59
CA LEU A 908 -34.08 -2.98 -18.04
C LEU A 908 -34.36 -4.45 -18.45
N SER A 909 -33.62 -5.40 -17.86
CA SER A 909 -33.83 -6.84 -18.05
C SER A 909 -35.24 -7.28 -17.62
N ALA A 910 -35.76 -6.67 -16.55
CA ALA A 910 -37.09 -6.92 -16.05
C ALA A 910 -38.19 -6.28 -16.92
N CYS A 911 -37.96 -5.08 -17.45
CA CYS A 911 -38.84 -4.44 -18.44
C CYS A 911 -39.02 -5.31 -19.70
N ARG A 912 -37.98 -6.02 -20.15
CA ARG A 912 -38.12 -7.04 -21.20
C ARG A 912 -39.02 -8.20 -20.74
N THR A 913 -38.72 -8.77 -19.57
CA THR A 913 -39.37 -9.97 -19.04
C THR A 913 -40.88 -9.76 -18.86
N HIS A 914 -41.29 -8.61 -18.32
CA HIS A 914 -42.69 -8.22 -18.13
C HIS A 914 -43.25 -7.36 -19.29
N LYS A 915 -42.59 -7.33 -20.45
CA LYS A 915 -43.02 -6.68 -21.70
C LYS A 915 -43.37 -5.18 -21.59
N LYS A 916 -42.76 -4.43 -20.66
CA LYS A 916 -42.95 -2.99 -20.44
C LYS A 916 -41.98 -2.14 -21.31
N SER A 917 -42.26 -2.01 -22.60
CA SER A 917 -41.42 -1.25 -23.55
C SER A 917 -41.15 0.21 -23.12
N LYS A 918 -42.20 0.96 -22.79
CA LYS A 918 -42.09 2.39 -22.39
C LYS A 918 -41.13 2.64 -21.20
N LEU A 919 -41.11 1.77 -20.20
CA LEU A 919 -40.21 1.93 -19.05
C LEU A 919 -38.76 1.59 -19.44
N GLY A 920 -38.55 0.64 -20.36
CA GLY A 920 -37.23 0.39 -20.95
C GLY A 920 -36.69 1.58 -21.76
N GLU A 921 -37.56 2.30 -22.47
CA GLU A 921 -37.21 3.54 -23.19
C GLU A 921 -36.67 4.62 -22.22
N VAL A 922 -37.31 4.79 -21.05
CA VAL A 922 -36.84 5.69 -19.98
C VAL A 922 -35.52 5.22 -19.37
N VAL A 923 -35.43 3.94 -18.98
CA VAL A 923 -34.23 3.37 -18.34
C VAL A 923 -32.99 3.49 -19.23
N VAL A 924 -33.13 3.24 -20.55
CA VAL A 924 -32.01 3.40 -21.49
C VAL A 924 -31.63 4.87 -21.73
N GLY A 925 -32.55 5.81 -21.55
CA GLY A 925 -32.23 7.25 -21.53
C GLY A 925 -31.29 7.65 -20.40
N ASN A 926 -31.33 6.94 -19.26
CA ASN A 926 -30.51 7.24 -18.08
C ASN A 926 -29.12 6.58 -18.09
N ILE A 927 -28.88 5.59 -18.97
CA ILE A 927 -27.59 4.89 -19.06
C ILE A 927 -26.60 5.72 -19.90
N LYS A 928 -25.69 6.44 -19.22
CA LYS A 928 -24.66 7.31 -19.81
C LYS A 928 -23.84 6.61 -20.93
N HIS A 929 -23.52 5.32 -20.76
CA HIS A 929 -22.80 4.51 -21.75
C HIS A 929 -23.43 3.13 -21.95
N LEU A 930 -24.13 2.95 -23.08
CA LEU A 930 -24.79 1.70 -23.46
C LEU A 930 -23.78 0.70 -24.07
N GLU A 931 -23.78 -0.53 -23.59
CA GLU A 931 -23.04 -1.66 -24.17
C GLU A 931 -23.90 -2.46 -25.17
N SER A 932 -23.28 -3.40 -25.88
CA SER A 932 -23.98 -4.27 -26.83
C SER A 932 -25.11 -5.09 -26.20
N GLY A 933 -25.03 -5.40 -24.90
CA GLY A 933 -26.14 -6.04 -24.16
C GLY A 933 -27.40 -5.17 -24.14
N ASP A 934 -27.25 -3.87 -23.89
CA ASP A 934 -28.36 -2.92 -23.74
C ASP A 934 -29.03 -2.65 -25.10
N TYR A 935 -28.21 -2.40 -26.12
CA TYR A 935 -28.65 -2.26 -27.52
C TYR A 935 -29.43 -3.49 -28.01
N VAL A 936 -28.92 -4.70 -27.73
CA VAL A 936 -29.61 -5.95 -28.08
C VAL A 936 -30.92 -6.11 -27.30
N LEU A 937 -30.92 -5.80 -25.99
CA LEU A 937 -32.10 -6.00 -25.15
C LEU A 937 -33.25 -5.05 -25.53
N MET A 938 -32.96 -3.77 -25.81
CA MET A 938 -33.97 -2.83 -26.31
C MET A 938 -34.44 -3.15 -27.73
N SER A 939 -33.54 -3.53 -28.64
CA SER A 939 -33.93 -3.97 -29.98
C SER A 939 -34.90 -5.17 -29.90
N ASN A 940 -34.60 -6.15 -29.04
CA ASN A 940 -35.50 -7.27 -28.77
C ASN A 940 -36.85 -6.84 -28.15
N MET A 941 -36.85 -5.89 -27.21
CA MET A 941 -38.09 -5.34 -26.65
C MET A 941 -38.96 -4.67 -27.73
N TYR A 942 -38.36 -3.90 -28.63
CA TYR A 942 -39.07 -3.29 -29.75
C TYR A 942 -39.69 -4.34 -30.69
N CYS A 943 -38.94 -5.37 -31.12
CA CYS A 943 -39.50 -6.48 -31.89
C CYS A 943 -40.69 -7.16 -31.18
N SER A 944 -40.57 -7.41 -29.86
CA SER A 944 -41.66 -8.04 -29.08
C SER A 944 -42.93 -7.19 -28.98
N THR A 945 -42.85 -5.90 -29.31
CA THR A 945 -43.98 -4.96 -29.41
C THR A 945 -44.29 -4.53 -30.84
N LYS A 946 -43.73 -5.24 -31.84
CA LYS A 946 -43.87 -4.99 -33.29
C LYS A 946 -43.43 -3.58 -33.75
N LYS A 947 -42.57 -2.91 -32.97
CA LYS A 947 -41.94 -1.62 -33.33
C LYS A 947 -40.67 -1.84 -34.18
N TRP A 948 -40.81 -2.39 -35.38
CA TRP A 948 -39.67 -2.83 -36.20
C TRP A 948 -38.67 -1.71 -36.52
N ASP A 949 -39.13 -0.51 -36.91
CA ASP A 949 -38.26 0.62 -37.23
C ASP A 949 -37.42 1.07 -36.01
N CYS A 950 -37.98 1.00 -34.81
CA CYS A 950 -37.27 1.30 -33.57
C CYS A 950 -36.22 0.23 -33.26
N ALA A 951 -36.53 -1.05 -33.53
CA ALA A 951 -35.61 -2.16 -33.36
C ALA A 951 -34.41 -2.06 -34.31
N GLU A 952 -34.65 -1.69 -35.57
CA GLU A 952 -33.62 -1.53 -36.60
C GLU A 952 -32.77 -0.28 -36.35
N ASN A 953 -33.37 0.88 -36.03
CA ASN A 953 -32.61 2.08 -35.67
C ASN A 953 -31.67 1.84 -34.46
N MET A 954 -32.10 1.01 -33.50
CA MET A 954 -31.25 0.58 -32.38
C MET A 954 -30.05 -0.27 -32.84
N ARG A 955 -30.23 -1.17 -33.82
CA ARG A 955 -29.14 -1.95 -34.46
C ARG A 955 -28.20 -1.07 -35.28
N GLN A 956 -28.74 -0.15 -36.08
CA GLN A 956 -27.93 0.80 -36.85
C GLN A 956 -27.10 1.70 -35.93
N THR A 957 -27.67 2.15 -34.80
CA THR A 957 -26.95 2.96 -33.81
C THR A 957 -25.83 2.18 -33.13
N MET A 958 -26.08 0.91 -32.78
CA MET A 958 -25.06 -0.01 -32.27
C MET A 958 -23.90 -0.18 -33.28
N ASN A 959 -24.22 -0.43 -34.55
CA ASN A 959 -23.22 -0.58 -35.63
C ASN A 959 -22.45 0.73 -35.91
N LYS A 960 -23.14 1.88 -35.98
CA LYS A 960 -22.53 3.22 -36.18
C LYS A 960 -21.56 3.60 -35.07
N LYS A 961 -21.72 3.07 -33.85
CA LYS A 961 -20.80 3.24 -32.71
C LYS A 961 -19.68 2.20 -32.64
N GLY A 962 -19.62 1.24 -33.58
CA GLY A 962 -18.63 0.14 -33.54
C GLY A 962 -18.87 -0.87 -32.41
N ILE A 963 -20.07 -0.93 -31.84
CA ILE A 963 -20.37 -1.74 -30.66
C ILE A 963 -20.74 -3.17 -31.10
N HIS A 964 -19.86 -4.13 -30.86
CA HIS A 964 -20.07 -5.53 -31.25
C HIS A 964 -20.80 -6.36 -30.18
N LYS A 965 -21.69 -7.27 -30.61
CA LYS A 965 -22.46 -8.17 -29.72
C LYS A 965 -21.53 -9.07 -28.90
N ALA A 966 -21.61 -8.97 -27.57
CA ALA A 966 -20.91 -9.87 -26.66
C ALA A 966 -21.30 -11.34 -26.96
N LYS A 967 -20.31 -12.20 -27.18
CA LYS A 967 -20.54 -13.63 -27.47
C LYS A 967 -20.88 -14.38 -26.18
N GLY A 968 -22.00 -15.11 -26.19
CA GLY A 968 -22.29 -16.09 -25.16
C GLY A 968 -21.28 -17.24 -25.24
N LYS A 969 -20.66 -17.55 -24.11
CA LYS A 969 -19.77 -18.69 -23.92
C LYS A 969 -20.31 -19.56 -22.79
N SER A 970 -20.34 -20.87 -23.01
CA SER A 970 -20.59 -21.87 -21.96
C SER A 970 -19.42 -22.84 -21.93
N TRP A 971 -19.09 -23.37 -20.75
CA TRP A 971 -17.98 -24.31 -20.59
C TRP A 971 -18.29 -25.42 -19.58
N VAL A 972 -17.58 -26.53 -19.75
CA VAL A 972 -17.66 -27.74 -18.92
C VAL A 972 -16.24 -28.19 -18.58
N GLU A 973 -15.98 -28.50 -17.32
CA GLU A 973 -14.69 -29.06 -16.88
C GLU A 973 -14.78 -30.60 -16.90
N LEU A 974 -13.88 -31.25 -17.64
CA LEU A 974 -13.86 -32.70 -17.84
C LEU A 974 -12.41 -33.20 -17.77
N HIS A 975 -12.13 -34.16 -16.89
CA HIS A 975 -10.80 -34.74 -16.71
C HIS A 975 -9.68 -33.70 -16.49
N GLY A 976 -9.99 -32.58 -15.80
CA GLY A 976 -9.05 -31.48 -15.57
C GLY A 976 -8.87 -30.49 -16.72
N MET A 977 -9.59 -30.65 -17.85
CA MET A 977 -9.58 -29.69 -18.97
C MET A 977 -10.90 -28.91 -19.04
N ILE A 978 -10.82 -27.62 -19.37
CA ILE A 978 -11.99 -26.74 -19.52
C ILE A 978 -12.37 -26.62 -21.00
N HIS A 979 -13.41 -27.33 -21.41
CA HIS A 979 -13.94 -27.29 -22.77
C HIS A 979 -14.91 -26.11 -22.92
N HIS A 980 -14.56 -25.16 -23.78
CA HIS A 980 -15.33 -23.95 -24.07
C HIS A 980 -16.15 -24.10 -25.35
N PHE A 981 -17.36 -23.53 -25.37
CA PHE A 981 -18.26 -23.53 -26.52
C PHE A 981 -18.89 -22.14 -26.73
N MET A 982 -18.86 -21.65 -27.96
CA MET A 982 -19.74 -20.57 -28.45
C MET A 982 -21.02 -21.16 -29.07
N ALA A 983 -21.96 -20.31 -29.49
CA ALA A 983 -23.09 -20.76 -30.31
C ALA A 983 -22.60 -21.07 -31.74
N GLY A 984 -23.01 -22.20 -32.30
CA GLY A 984 -22.57 -22.68 -33.61
C GLY A 984 -21.09 -23.11 -33.68
N ASP A 985 -20.47 -23.40 -32.54
CA ASP A 985 -19.02 -23.65 -32.45
C ASP A 985 -18.62 -25.04 -33.00
N ARG A 986 -17.72 -25.04 -33.99
CA ARG A 986 -17.17 -26.24 -34.64
C ARG A 986 -15.66 -26.38 -34.46
N SER A 987 -15.07 -25.64 -33.51
CA SER A 987 -13.61 -25.67 -33.26
C SER A 987 -13.14 -26.85 -32.39
N HIS A 988 -14.07 -27.57 -31.75
CA HIS A 988 -13.76 -28.69 -30.87
C HIS A 988 -13.38 -29.96 -31.66
N PRO A 989 -12.33 -30.72 -31.29
CA PRO A 989 -11.90 -31.89 -32.05
C PRO A 989 -13.00 -32.96 -32.28
N GLU A 990 -13.92 -33.13 -31.33
CA GLU A 990 -15.01 -34.11 -31.39
C GLU A 990 -16.35 -33.48 -31.82
N THR A 991 -16.30 -32.36 -32.57
CA THR A 991 -17.49 -31.59 -33.00
C THR A 991 -18.57 -32.48 -33.63
N GLU A 992 -18.23 -33.40 -34.54
CA GLU A 992 -19.22 -34.26 -35.21
C GLU A 992 -19.99 -35.15 -34.23
N ALA A 993 -19.30 -35.72 -33.23
CA ALA A 993 -19.92 -36.55 -32.20
C ALA A 993 -20.81 -35.73 -31.26
N ILE A 994 -20.38 -34.50 -30.90
CA ILE A 994 -21.15 -33.57 -30.07
C ILE A 994 -22.42 -33.13 -30.80
N TYR A 995 -22.33 -32.77 -32.08
CA TYR A 995 -23.49 -32.40 -32.90
C TYR A 995 -24.45 -33.57 -33.12
N THR A 996 -23.94 -34.76 -33.47
CA THR A 996 -24.75 -35.98 -33.63
C THR A 996 -25.54 -36.32 -32.36
N LEU A 997 -24.89 -36.22 -31.19
CA LEU A 997 -25.55 -36.43 -29.90
C LEU A 997 -26.58 -35.33 -29.59
N LEU A 998 -26.26 -34.07 -29.88
CA LEU A 998 -27.17 -32.93 -29.70
C LEU A 998 -28.44 -33.06 -30.55
N GLU A 999 -28.32 -33.47 -31.81
CA GLU A 999 -29.47 -33.78 -32.67
C GLU A 999 -30.32 -34.92 -32.09
N ALA A 1000 -29.68 -36.03 -31.69
CA ALA A 1000 -30.38 -37.18 -31.11
C ALA A 1000 -31.11 -36.82 -29.81
N LEU A 1001 -30.48 -36.05 -28.92
CA LEU A 1001 -31.08 -35.53 -27.69
C LEU A 1001 -32.23 -34.56 -27.99
N THR A 1002 -32.12 -33.74 -29.02
CA THR A 1002 -33.18 -32.78 -29.40
C THR A 1002 -34.40 -33.50 -29.99
N ARG A 1003 -34.19 -34.46 -30.91
CA ARG A 1003 -35.25 -35.35 -31.41
C ARG A 1003 -35.95 -36.10 -30.27
N ARG A 1004 -35.17 -36.65 -29.32
CA ARG A 1004 -35.71 -37.38 -28.16
C ARG A 1004 -36.42 -36.47 -27.15
N SER A 1005 -35.97 -35.24 -26.98
CA SER A 1005 -36.65 -34.25 -26.12
C SER A 1005 -37.99 -33.80 -26.69
N ARG A 1006 -38.10 -33.64 -28.02
CA ARG A 1006 -39.39 -33.32 -28.68
C ARG A 1006 -40.46 -34.38 -28.42
N MET A 1007 -40.08 -35.66 -28.46
CA MET A 1007 -40.99 -36.78 -28.13
C MET A 1007 -41.47 -36.76 -26.66
N GLU A 1008 -40.72 -36.13 -25.76
CA GLU A 1008 -41.07 -35.92 -24.35
C GLU A 1008 -41.78 -34.56 -24.09
N GLY A 1009 -42.16 -33.84 -25.14
CA GLY A 1009 -42.92 -32.59 -25.05
C GLY A 1009 -42.10 -31.30 -25.02
N TYR A 1010 -40.79 -31.33 -25.32
CA TYR A 1010 -40.03 -30.09 -25.56
C TYR A 1010 -40.49 -29.41 -26.87
N VAL A 1011 -40.93 -28.17 -26.75
CA VAL A 1011 -41.19 -27.25 -27.87
C VAL A 1011 -40.16 -26.12 -27.80
N SER A 1012 -39.58 -25.75 -28.95
CA SER A 1012 -38.60 -24.68 -29.06
C SER A 1012 -39.25 -23.31 -28.87
N VAL A 1013 -38.60 -22.42 -28.10
CA VAL A 1013 -39.20 -21.11 -27.75
C VAL A 1013 -38.89 -20.08 -28.83
N GLN A 1014 -39.53 -20.21 -29.99
CA GLN A 1014 -39.32 -19.39 -31.20
C GLN A 1014 -39.52 -17.88 -30.95
N ASP A 1015 -40.37 -17.50 -29.99
CA ASP A 1015 -40.54 -16.12 -29.46
C ASP A 1015 -39.22 -15.42 -29.06
N LEU A 1016 -38.15 -16.18 -28.79
CA LEU A 1016 -36.82 -15.62 -28.47
C LEU A 1016 -36.03 -15.18 -29.72
N VAL A 1017 -36.37 -15.67 -30.91
CA VAL A 1017 -35.67 -15.37 -32.17
C VAL A 1017 -36.45 -14.31 -32.94
N LEU A 1018 -36.23 -13.08 -32.49
CA LEU A 1018 -36.94 -11.86 -32.94
C LEU A 1018 -36.40 -11.31 -34.27
N MET A 1019 -35.97 -12.19 -35.16
CA MET A 1019 -35.54 -11.90 -36.54
C MET A 1019 -36.65 -12.33 -37.51
N ASP A 1020 -36.82 -11.61 -38.60
CA ASP A 1020 -37.83 -11.92 -39.63
C ASP A 1020 -37.26 -12.96 -40.60
N ILE A 1021 -37.30 -14.22 -40.16
CA ILE A 1021 -36.79 -15.43 -40.82
C ILE A 1021 -37.79 -16.58 -40.63
N SER A 1022 -37.65 -17.69 -41.35
CA SER A 1022 -38.61 -18.81 -41.24
C SER A 1022 -38.60 -19.43 -39.83
N GLU A 1023 -39.72 -20.00 -39.41
CA GLU A 1023 -39.83 -20.68 -38.10
C GLU A 1023 -38.85 -21.86 -37.97
N GLU A 1024 -38.44 -22.44 -39.10
CA GLU A 1024 -37.42 -23.49 -39.21
C GLU A 1024 -36.02 -22.92 -38.94
N GLU A 1025 -35.66 -21.79 -39.56
CA GLU A 1025 -34.38 -21.09 -39.28
C GLU A 1025 -34.33 -20.54 -37.85
N LYS A 1026 -35.47 -20.08 -37.28
CA LYS A 1026 -35.56 -19.72 -35.86
C LYS A 1026 -35.23 -20.90 -34.95
N GLU A 1027 -35.80 -22.07 -35.25
CA GLU A 1027 -35.55 -23.27 -34.48
C GLU A 1027 -34.09 -23.75 -34.63
N GLU A 1028 -33.52 -23.72 -35.84
CA GLU A 1028 -32.11 -24.09 -36.06
C GLU A 1028 -31.14 -23.19 -35.28
N ASN A 1029 -31.39 -21.88 -35.26
CA ASN A 1029 -30.62 -20.92 -34.45
C ASN A 1029 -30.65 -21.27 -32.94
N LEU A 1030 -31.79 -21.75 -32.41
CA LEU A 1030 -31.92 -22.18 -31.01
C LEU A 1030 -31.24 -23.52 -30.72
N ASN A 1031 -31.11 -24.41 -31.71
CA ASN A 1031 -30.56 -25.75 -31.51
C ASN A 1031 -29.06 -25.74 -31.18
N TYR A 1032 -28.28 -24.84 -31.78
CA TYR A 1032 -26.81 -24.80 -31.62
C TYR A 1032 -26.31 -23.76 -30.60
N HIS A 1033 -27.11 -23.45 -29.58
CA HIS A 1033 -26.69 -22.60 -28.46
C HIS A 1033 -25.53 -23.21 -27.66
N SER A 1034 -24.65 -22.36 -27.11
CA SER A 1034 -23.45 -22.76 -26.35
C SER A 1034 -23.76 -23.72 -25.19
N GLU A 1035 -24.91 -23.53 -24.54
CA GLU A 1035 -25.43 -24.36 -23.47
C GLU A 1035 -25.64 -25.81 -23.92
N LYS A 1036 -26.33 -25.99 -25.06
CA LYS A 1036 -26.71 -27.30 -25.57
C LYS A 1036 -25.47 -28.07 -26.05
N LEU A 1037 -24.49 -27.38 -26.63
CA LEU A 1037 -23.18 -27.92 -27.00
C LEU A 1037 -22.37 -28.36 -25.76
N ALA A 1038 -22.30 -27.53 -24.72
CA ALA A 1038 -21.62 -27.87 -23.46
C ALA A 1038 -22.30 -29.07 -22.74
N VAL A 1039 -23.63 -29.14 -22.75
CA VAL A 1039 -24.40 -30.29 -22.24
C VAL A 1039 -24.10 -31.55 -23.04
N ALA A 1040 -24.14 -31.49 -24.38
CA ALA A 1040 -23.84 -32.64 -25.23
C ALA A 1040 -22.40 -33.14 -25.03
N CYS A 1041 -21.41 -32.24 -24.97
CA CYS A 1041 -20.02 -32.62 -24.66
C CYS A 1041 -19.89 -33.25 -23.26
N GLY A 1042 -20.54 -32.66 -22.25
CA GLY A 1042 -20.58 -33.20 -20.89
C GLY A 1042 -21.17 -34.61 -20.84
N ILE A 1043 -22.29 -34.86 -21.54
CA ILE A 1043 -22.93 -36.19 -21.62
C ILE A 1043 -22.01 -37.19 -22.35
N LEU A 1044 -21.43 -36.80 -23.49
CA LEU A 1044 -20.58 -37.66 -24.33
C LEU A 1044 -19.35 -38.19 -23.57
N LYS A 1045 -18.73 -37.34 -22.74
CA LYS A 1045 -17.45 -37.61 -22.09
C LYS A 1045 -17.55 -38.14 -20.66
N SER A 1046 -18.72 -38.56 -20.19
CA SER A 1046 -18.87 -39.01 -18.79
C SER A 1046 -19.92 -40.09 -18.61
N SER A 1047 -19.65 -41.00 -17.67
CA SER A 1047 -20.47 -42.19 -17.41
C SER A 1047 -21.94 -41.86 -17.11
N PRO A 1048 -22.88 -42.76 -17.50
CA PRO A 1048 -24.30 -42.63 -17.14
C PRO A 1048 -24.49 -42.41 -15.64
N GLY A 1049 -25.41 -41.51 -15.27
CA GLY A 1049 -25.71 -41.17 -13.87
C GLY A 1049 -24.82 -40.10 -13.23
N THR A 1050 -23.59 -39.87 -13.72
CA THR A 1050 -22.68 -38.85 -13.14
C THR A 1050 -23.27 -37.44 -13.27
N GLU A 1051 -23.24 -36.63 -12.20
CA GLU A 1051 -23.69 -35.23 -12.28
C GLU A 1051 -22.84 -34.42 -13.27
N ILE A 1052 -23.47 -33.62 -14.13
CA ILE A 1052 -22.77 -32.69 -15.03
C ILE A 1052 -22.78 -31.28 -14.41
N LEU A 1053 -21.67 -30.56 -14.48
CA LEU A 1053 -21.52 -29.17 -14.04
C LEU A 1053 -21.14 -28.28 -15.24
N ILE A 1054 -21.92 -27.24 -15.51
CA ILE A 1054 -21.72 -26.31 -16.64
C ILE A 1054 -21.77 -24.87 -16.14
N SER A 1055 -20.88 -24.03 -16.64
CA SER A 1055 -20.84 -22.59 -16.35
C SER A 1055 -21.10 -21.78 -17.62
N LYS A 1056 -21.75 -20.61 -17.49
CA LYS A 1056 -22.06 -19.68 -18.58
C LYS A 1056 -21.78 -18.23 -18.19
N ASN A 1057 -21.19 -17.45 -19.10
CA ASN A 1057 -20.81 -16.04 -18.86
C ASN A 1057 -21.99 -15.06 -18.84
N LEU A 1058 -23.15 -15.47 -19.36
CA LEU A 1058 -24.39 -14.71 -19.42
C LEU A 1058 -25.51 -15.51 -18.74
N ARG A 1059 -26.62 -14.85 -18.41
CA ARG A 1059 -27.86 -15.51 -17.99
C ARG A 1059 -28.33 -16.52 -19.06
N THR A 1060 -28.85 -17.67 -18.62
CA THR A 1060 -29.41 -18.71 -19.51
C THR A 1060 -30.59 -18.18 -20.33
N CYS A 1061 -30.86 -18.71 -21.52
CA CYS A 1061 -32.12 -18.40 -22.24
C CYS A 1061 -33.24 -19.39 -21.88
N LEU A 1062 -34.50 -18.95 -21.97
CA LEU A 1062 -35.67 -19.77 -21.58
C LEU A 1062 -35.78 -21.08 -22.39
N ASP A 1063 -35.39 -21.06 -23.66
CA ASP A 1063 -35.33 -22.26 -24.51
C ASP A 1063 -34.32 -23.29 -23.99
N CYS A 1064 -33.08 -22.87 -23.69
CA CYS A 1064 -32.07 -23.76 -23.13
C CYS A 1064 -32.45 -24.25 -21.73
N HIS A 1065 -33.02 -23.40 -20.89
CA HIS A 1065 -33.56 -23.80 -19.59
C HIS A 1065 -34.62 -24.92 -19.73
N SER A 1066 -35.54 -24.77 -20.69
CA SER A 1066 -36.59 -25.76 -20.97
C SER A 1066 -36.04 -27.05 -21.59
N TRP A 1067 -35.08 -26.96 -22.52
CA TRP A 1067 -34.42 -28.11 -23.13
C TRP A 1067 -33.61 -28.92 -22.10
N ILE A 1068 -32.77 -28.28 -21.27
CA ILE A 1068 -31.97 -28.98 -20.24
C ILE A 1068 -32.88 -29.65 -19.21
N LYS A 1069 -33.99 -28.99 -18.83
CA LYS A 1069 -35.03 -29.59 -17.97
C LYS A 1069 -35.52 -30.92 -18.56
N ILE A 1070 -35.93 -30.96 -19.82
CA ILE A 1070 -36.39 -32.20 -20.47
C ILE A 1070 -35.24 -33.22 -20.65
N VAL A 1071 -34.03 -32.79 -21.00
CA VAL A 1071 -32.86 -33.69 -21.09
C VAL A 1071 -32.55 -34.38 -19.74
N SER A 1072 -32.72 -33.68 -18.60
CA SER A 1072 -32.56 -34.27 -17.26
C SER A 1072 -33.58 -35.40 -16.97
N LYS A 1073 -34.79 -35.29 -17.54
CA LYS A 1073 -35.84 -36.34 -17.50
C LYS A 1073 -35.45 -37.51 -18.42
N VAL A 1074 -35.18 -37.21 -19.69
CA VAL A 1074 -34.83 -38.16 -20.78
C VAL A 1074 -33.66 -39.08 -20.43
N LEU A 1075 -32.68 -38.57 -19.67
CA LEU A 1075 -31.47 -39.30 -19.30
C LEU A 1075 -31.44 -39.75 -17.82
N HIS A 1076 -32.48 -39.45 -17.04
CA HIS A 1076 -32.51 -39.63 -15.58
C HIS A 1076 -31.25 -39.10 -14.88
N ARG A 1077 -30.78 -37.92 -15.31
CA ARG A 1077 -29.44 -37.42 -15.02
C ARG A 1077 -29.47 -35.97 -14.50
N VAL A 1078 -28.76 -35.72 -13.42
CA VAL A 1078 -28.64 -34.37 -12.84
C VAL A 1078 -27.70 -33.51 -13.69
N ILE A 1079 -28.17 -32.32 -14.05
CA ILE A 1079 -27.38 -31.31 -14.74
C ILE A 1079 -27.42 -30.04 -13.89
N ASN A 1080 -26.28 -29.62 -13.34
CA ASN A 1080 -26.13 -28.36 -12.62
C ASN A 1080 -25.58 -27.31 -13.58
N MET A 1081 -26.37 -26.27 -13.86
CA MET A 1081 -25.94 -25.15 -14.69
C MET A 1081 -25.82 -23.88 -13.85
N ARG A 1082 -24.62 -23.30 -13.80
CA ARG A 1082 -24.36 -21.96 -13.27
C ARG A 1082 -24.45 -20.95 -14.40
N ASP A 1083 -25.29 -19.94 -14.25
CA ASP A 1083 -25.26 -18.76 -15.10
C ASP A 1083 -24.61 -17.56 -14.37
N ARG A 1084 -24.70 -16.35 -14.94
CA ARG A 1084 -24.13 -15.14 -14.33
C ARG A 1084 -24.72 -14.83 -12.93
N ILE A 1085 -25.91 -15.33 -12.61
CA ILE A 1085 -26.73 -14.91 -11.48
C ILE A 1085 -26.91 -16.05 -10.46
N ARG A 1086 -27.32 -17.25 -10.92
CA ARG A 1086 -27.67 -18.37 -10.01
C ARG A 1086 -27.26 -19.74 -10.56
N PHE A 1087 -27.36 -20.74 -9.68
CA PHE A 1087 -27.46 -22.15 -10.08
C PHE A 1087 -28.89 -22.53 -10.47
N HIS A 1088 -28.95 -23.40 -11.46
CA HIS A 1088 -30.11 -24.14 -11.94
C HIS A 1088 -29.77 -25.63 -11.86
N ARG A 1089 -30.26 -26.34 -10.83
CA ARG A 1089 -30.13 -27.80 -10.72
C ARG A 1089 -31.31 -28.44 -11.43
N PHE A 1090 -31.06 -29.01 -12.61
CA PHE A 1090 -32.05 -29.75 -13.38
C PHE A 1090 -32.04 -31.22 -12.97
N GLU A 1091 -33.18 -31.73 -12.51
CA GLU A 1091 -33.33 -33.12 -12.08
C GLU A 1091 -34.77 -33.60 -12.39
N LYS A 1092 -34.89 -34.79 -13.01
CA LYS A 1092 -36.17 -35.50 -13.27
C LYS A 1092 -37.22 -34.69 -14.04
N GLY A 1093 -36.83 -33.66 -14.81
CA GLY A 1093 -37.77 -32.77 -15.49
C GLY A 1093 -38.22 -31.55 -14.68
N SER A 1094 -37.56 -31.27 -13.56
CA SER A 1094 -37.73 -30.06 -12.74
C SER A 1094 -36.45 -29.22 -12.72
N CYS A 1095 -36.52 -27.99 -12.19
CA CYS A 1095 -35.36 -27.14 -11.93
C CYS A 1095 -35.48 -26.48 -10.55
N SER A 1096 -34.37 -26.36 -9.80
CA SER A 1096 -34.32 -25.75 -8.47
C SER A 1096 -34.72 -24.26 -8.41
N CYS A 1097 -34.90 -23.58 -9.54
CA CYS A 1097 -35.46 -22.23 -9.58
C CYS A 1097 -36.99 -22.18 -9.51
N GLY A 1098 -37.70 -23.32 -9.66
CA GLY A 1098 -39.17 -23.32 -9.75
C GLY A 1098 -39.72 -22.52 -10.94
N ASP A 1099 -38.91 -22.34 -12.00
CA ASP A 1099 -39.11 -21.41 -13.11
C ASP A 1099 -39.18 -19.92 -12.71
N TYR A 1100 -38.82 -19.57 -11.46
CA TYR A 1100 -38.65 -18.20 -10.97
C TYR A 1100 -37.15 -17.81 -10.90
N TRP A 1101 -36.68 -17.03 -11.88
CA TRP A 1101 -35.26 -16.65 -12.02
C TRP A 1101 -35.06 -15.37 -12.82
#